data_AF-A0A2H0CD59-F1
#
_entry.id   AF-A0A2H0CD59-F1
#
_cell.length_a   1.000
_cell.length_b   1.000
_cell.length_c   1.000
_cell.angle_alpha   90.00
_cell.angle_beta   90.00
_cell.angle_gamma   90.00
#
_symmetry.space_group_name_H-M   'P 1'
#
loop_
_entity.id
_entity.type
_entity.pdbx_description
1 polymer ?
#
loop_
_entity_poly.entity_id
_entity_poly.type
_entity_poly.pdbx_seq_one_letter_code
_entity_poly.pdbx_strand_id
1 'polypeptide(L)'
;MPENFEQSKILNLGQKTNSAENIDSVGKDIELTPEQQVVKDNMIESFELALFHSDFHFQYFLRILKEKNELPKGVIMSPEIQKAAEKLIRGFLRCRYYDVYNLQEKAVEIKEEFSISEDKINQIVKDEVVNFLRDVQPHFASRIVDTFGNKDEIVLYPEVQQAAMETCIALLSQEKTLVGYAGKTLVSEIAQIRETFNVSSETFQDILVESLDRLTAKQNIVRISEIEKNFGFIILEKEWEESVKKKMIEKIPQDMTLFREMRRMMVFPEKIMLSGDIREAGKQAVFNKLFSGNIEYVAEVLRFFIQRDDISENSFGVSGIAKLFKEEFNVSDEEIQEKVKTTIEEALSSNNLDSIIRIQKLGLTSPELFNSREEIVNLMDIQLRNGNIREILDEVELFNPPDHIVETIDNLSAQKKIPEGNIIRFIQYLGDDGIENKFPKTFGQVKELIFNDLEKNEDTADYFVENLHKYYKKPWVAENIINALKHYSVAKKFYAIYDFGKDKDDCPWKNEVWFSDALNEANKVLGEHIENQDDWQDDEYERGLENEGFKEEDPYEKHEWLFGHNQVLMSKSIEKIIAGEDIKKITAGKEVKSLGREQTVQMSHAKSKQEQSEWEYEIDQSGLQSEKFATNEVKVDISEELQKQLQEIGEKIEISYQKFLEQVRSNPKIDSEDKEGLLNPESIGVKMTPLIENIRAFIARLIVQLSNGKISEIEGMVNLLTDGDAESDKIYLQSDLEEGFNRYIKTLEIDIPLYDKLYEEFDNYRETGRNPLEVYLGRDGIYAWIGRRTQDIARRKKIGLEGRKKMRNKGEIVEIHPKYLVYPRYFRDNINYQSKRKFLEQERISPEADPLFYDTGYTGTIPEQIMRVMDFDDQEIDQRIRLLSAQSANRRVKGIPENARHDIIEYIEHNAKSEETAEGLIIDKKTGKIRHIAQPTEPKEQFYFMMIKQAIERHYWLKEQLHHEPTGNINLDSEHYTIRIREEYEKLLPKEFLRNPKEFFEKQGQLLKGSKGKGEYPDEEVVLFRLSDETEIIAKRIELRKSKEARKEFSILIAAKKAGLPTAEPVGFLSGKESQDGNYLLMGKLEGHSGRKFEKELKESGEYSDEQIKGIMQQVAEKNKEIAQLFRTTLKIDKRWQIKDTIIEFNKETGEVESVTPIDWERVQNYDEDNPKEIDEIQ
;
A
#
# COMPACT_ATOMS: atom_id res chain seq x y z
N MET A 1 27.58 -2.72 -42.50
CA MET A 1 28.77 -2.02 -43.06
C MET A 1 30.01 -2.48 -42.29
N PRO A 2 31.18 -2.61 -42.92
CA PRO A 2 31.70 -3.93 -43.33
C PRO A 2 33.08 -4.34 -42.75
N GLU A 3 33.35 -5.65 -42.86
CA GLU A 3 34.58 -6.36 -43.29
C GLU A 3 35.97 -6.20 -42.62
N ASN A 4 36.61 -7.37 -42.53
CA ASN A 4 38.05 -7.71 -42.52
C ASN A 4 38.81 -7.66 -41.20
N PHE A 5 39.30 -8.83 -40.75
CA PHE A 5 40.73 -9.15 -40.95
C PHE A 5 40.99 -10.67 -40.83
N GLU A 6 41.62 -11.21 -41.87
CA GLU A 6 42.13 -12.58 -41.98
C GLU A 6 43.32 -12.85 -41.06
N GLN A 7 43.48 -14.16 -40.80
CA GLN A 7 44.66 -14.83 -40.25
C GLN A 7 45.96 -14.47 -40.99
N SER A 8 47.06 -14.29 -40.24
CA SER A 8 48.38 -14.68 -40.74
C SER A 8 49.33 -15.17 -39.64
N LYS A 9 49.64 -16.47 -39.74
CA LYS A 9 50.95 -17.13 -39.61
C LYS A 9 51.75 -17.06 -38.28
N ILE A 10 51.77 -18.25 -37.68
CA ILE A 10 52.77 -18.92 -36.84
C ILE A 10 54.21 -18.79 -37.40
N LEU A 11 55.17 -18.90 -36.46
CA LEU A 11 56.61 -19.30 -36.55
C LEU A 11 57.64 -18.18 -36.43
N ASN A 12 58.22 -18.03 -35.24
CA ASN A 12 59.57 -18.54 -34.93
C ASN A 12 60.06 -17.90 -33.63
N LEU A 13 60.31 -18.72 -32.60
CA LEU A 13 61.49 -18.63 -31.75
C LEU A 13 61.64 -19.98 -31.03
N GLY A 14 62.01 -20.98 -31.83
CA GLY A 14 62.70 -22.13 -31.28
C GLY A 14 64.11 -21.73 -30.82
N GLN A 15 64.61 -22.50 -29.86
CA GLN A 15 65.97 -22.49 -29.30
C GLN A 15 66.26 -21.47 -28.18
N LYS A 16 66.15 -21.93 -26.94
CA LYS A 16 67.17 -21.68 -25.90
C LYS A 16 67.47 -22.95 -25.11
N THR A 17 68.52 -23.62 -25.58
CA THR A 17 69.62 -24.23 -24.83
C THR A 17 69.42 -24.49 -23.33
N ASN A 18 69.57 -25.77 -22.96
CA ASN A 18 70.16 -26.19 -21.70
C ASN A 18 71.47 -25.42 -21.44
N SER A 19 71.48 -24.61 -20.39
CA SER A 19 72.68 -24.34 -19.60
C SER A 19 72.24 -24.08 -18.17
N ALA A 20 72.55 -25.04 -17.31
CA ALA A 20 72.58 -24.86 -15.88
C ALA A 20 73.53 -23.70 -15.54
N GLU A 21 72.99 -22.62 -14.98
CA GLU A 21 73.79 -21.70 -14.16
C GLU A 21 73.11 -21.62 -12.79
N ASN A 22 73.87 -22.03 -11.78
CA ASN A 22 73.57 -21.92 -10.37
C ASN A 22 72.99 -20.55 -10.03
N ILE A 23 71.84 -20.51 -9.35
CA ILE A 23 71.43 -19.35 -8.56
C ILE A 23 71.34 -19.79 -7.10
N ASP A 24 72.52 -20.03 -6.52
CA ASP A 24 72.75 -19.87 -5.09
C ASP A 24 72.75 -18.36 -4.80
N SER A 25 71.56 -17.78 -4.57
CA SER A 25 71.36 -16.61 -3.70
C SER A 25 69.87 -16.26 -3.57
N VAL A 26 69.13 -17.04 -2.81
CA VAL A 26 67.87 -16.56 -2.21
C VAL A 26 68.28 -15.75 -0.98
N GLY A 27 68.10 -14.43 -1.03
CA GLY A 27 68.30 -13.56 0.14
C GLY A 27 69.25 -12.36 -0.03
N LYS A 28 69.17 -11.61 -1.13
CA LYS A 28 69.65 -10.22 -1.17
C LYS A 28 68.51 -9.33 -1.58
N ASP A 29 68.28 -8.25 -0.82
CA ASP A 29 67.38 -7.17 -1.19
C ASP A 29 67.77 -6.66 -2.59
N ILE A 30 66.97 -7.02 -3.59
CA ILE A 30 67.09 -6.50 -4.94
C ILE A 30 66.51 -5.09 -4.87
N GLU A 31 67.35 -4.07 -4.82
CA GLU A 31 66.90 -2.68 -4.94
C GLU A 31 66.26 -2.48 -6.32
N LEU A 32 64.93 -2.32 -6.32
CA LEU A 32 64.16 -2.02 -7.51
C LEU A 32 64.35 -0.54 -7.87
N THR A 33 64.52 -0.23 -9.16
CA THR A 33 64.36 1.14 -9.62
C THR A 33 62.92 1.62 -9.38
N PRO A 34 62.66 2.94 -9.23
CA PRO A 34 61.30 3.45 -9.08
C PRO A 34 60.35 2.99 -10.20
N GLU A 35 60.87 2.87 -11.42
CA GLU A 35 60.14 2.37 -12.59
C GLU A 35 59.78 0.88 -12.43
N GLN A 36 60.73 0.05 -11.99
CA GLN A 36 60.46 -1.38 -11.74
C GLN A 36 59.57 -1.61 -10.52
N GLN A 37 59.57 -0.73 -9.53
CA GLN A 37 58.64 -0.78 -8.41
C GLN A 37 57.21 -0.51 -8.89
N VAL A 38 57.01 0.50 -9.73
CA VAL A 38 55.71 0.77 -10.36
C VAL A 38 55.23 -0.41 -11.22
N VAL A 39 56.12 -1.03 -12.00
CA VAL A 39 55.78 -2.25 -12.77
C VAL A 39 55.38 -3.40 -11.85
N LYS A 40 56.10 -3.60 -10.74
CA LYS A 40 55.75 -4.63 -9.73
C LYS A 40 54.36 -4.40 -9.15
N ASP A 41 54.05 -3.16 -8.77
CA ASP A 41 52.79 -2.79 -8.14
C ASP A 41 51.62 -2.89 -9.15
N ASN A 42 51.81 -2.43 -10.39
CA ASN A 42 50.83 -2.57 -11.48
C ASN A 42 50.56 -4.04 -11.84
N MET A 43 51.58 -4.89 -11.78
CA MET A 43 51.42 -6.32 -12.04
C MET A 43 50.57 -6.97 -10.95
N ILE A 44 50.80 -6.61 -9.68
CA ILE A 44 49.98 -7.06 -8.54
C ILE A 44 48.54 -6.57 -8.65
N GLU A 45 48.33 -5.29 -9.00
CA GLU A 45 47.00 -4.74 -9.25
C GLU A 45 46.30 -5.47 -10.41
N SER A 46 47.03 -5.79 -11.49
CA SER A 46 46.51 -6.55 -12.62
C SER A 46 46.15 -7.99 -12.23
N PHE A 47 46.87 -8.61 -11.30
CA PHE A 47 46.49 -9.89 -10.70
C PHE A 47 45.17 -9.79 -9.92
N GLU A 48 44.95 -8.71 -9.18
CA GLU A 48 43.72 -8.48 -8.41
C GLU A 48 42.52 -8.19 -9.31
N LEU A 49 42.67 -7.30 -10.30
CA LEU A 49 41.60 -6.98 -11.26
C LEU A 49 41.21 -8.18 -12.13
N ALA A 50 42.17 -9.04 -12.46
CA ALA A 50 41.91 -10.28 -13.17
C ALA A 50 41.09 -11.29 -12.35
N LEU A 51 40.74 -11.05 -11.07
CA LEU A 51 39.84 -11.91 -10.31
C LEU A 51 38.36 -11.52 -10.43
N PHE A 52 38.04 -10.29 -10.83
CA PHE A 52 36.67 -9.73 -10.73
C PHE A 52 35.86 -9.71 -12.04
N HIS A 53 36.48 -9.96 -13.20
CA HIS A 53 35.79 -9.81 -14.50
C HIS A 53 36.01 -11.00 -15.46
N SER A 54 34.96 -11.79 -15.68
CA SER A 54 34.97 -13.00 -16.53
C SER A 54 35.35 -12.72 -17.99
N ASP A 55 34.99 -11.56 -18.53
CA ASP A 55 35.24 -11.20 -19.93
C ASP A 55 36.64 -10.61 -20.20
N PHE A 56 37.39 -10.25 -19.15
CA PHE A 56 38.67 -9.53 -19.30
C PHE A 56 39.91 -10.33 -18.87
N HIS A 57 39.74 -11.54 -18.32
CA HIS A 57 40.85 -12.37 -17.81
C HIS A 57 42.02 -12.53 -18.80
N PHE A 58 41.73 -12.68 -20.10
CA PHE A 58 42.76 -12.88 -21.13
C PHE A 58 43.59 -11.61 -21.40
N GLN A 59 42.97 -10.44 -21.42
CA GLN A 59 43.68 -9.17 -21.67
C GLN A 59 44.61 -8.80 -20.52
N TYR A 60 44.16 -9.00 -19.28
CA TYR A 60 45.00 -8.80 -18.09
C TYR A 60 46.10 -9.86 -17.97
N PHE A 61 45.84 -11.11 -18.36
CA PHE A 61 46.88 -12.15 -18.43
C PHE A 61 48.01 -11.79 -19.41
N LEU A 62 47.67 -11.32 -20.62
CA LEU A 62 48.68 -10.84 -21.60
C LEU A 62 49.47 -9.64 -21.06
N ARG A 63 48.83 -8.75 -20.31
CA ARG A 63 49.47 -7.62 -19.65
C ARG A 63 50.45 -8.07 -18.56
N ILE A 64 50.06 -9.03 -17.72
CA ILE A 64 50.91 -9.63 -16.69
C ILE A 64 52.15 -10.29 -17.31
N LEU A 65 52.01 -11.04 -18.41
CA LEU A 65 53.16 -11.64 -19.11
C LEU A 65 54.11 -10.58 -19.69
N LYS A 66 53.57 -9.46 -20.16
CA LYS A 66 54.38 -8.35 -20.67
C LYS A 66 55.16 -7.66 -19.55
N GLU A 67 54.47 -7.28 -18.46
CA GLU A 67 55.05 -6.61 -17.29
C GLU A 67 56.10 -7.50 -16.57
N LYS A 68 55.87 -8.81 -16.53
CA LYS A 68 56.85 -9.79 -16.01
C LYS A 68 58.23 -9.66 -16.69
N ASN A 69 58.27 -9.46 -18.00
CA ASN A 69 59.54 -9.37 -18.75
C ASN A 69 60.37 -8.12 -18.41
N GLU A 70 59.77 -7.15 -17.72
CA GLU A 70 60.42 -5.91 -17.26
C GLU A 70 60.98 -6.03 -15.83
N LEU A 71 60.72 -7.16 -15.14
CA LEU A 71 61.14 -7.42 -13.76
C LEU A 71 62.30 -8.44 -13.68
N PRO A 72 63.26 -8.27 -12.73
CA PRO A 72 64.29 -9.27 -12.46
C PRO A 72 63.71 -10.61 -12.00
N LYS A 73 64.32 -11.74 -12.42
CA LYS A 73 63.87 -13.09 -12.01
C LYS A 73 63.72 -13.28 -10.50
N GLY A 74 64.62 -12.70 -9.69
CA GLY A 74 64.54 -12.77 -8.23
C GLY A 74 63.32 -12.06 -7.63
N VAL A 75 62.73 -11.10 -8.35
CA VAL A 75 61.51 -10.38 -7.95
C VAL A 75 60.27 -11.16 -8.37
N ILE A 76 60.29 -11.82 -9.53
CA ILE A 76 59.22 -12.74 -9.97
C ILE A 76 59.05 -13.92 -8.99
N MET A 77 60.17 -14.36 -8.38
CA MET A 77 60.18 -15.39 -7.33
C MET A 77 59.88 -14.83 -5.93
N SER A 78 59.51 -13.55 -5.78
CA SER A 78 59.19 -12.98 -4.48
C SER A 78 57.88 -13.55 -3.92
N PRO A 79 57.73 -13.65 -2.59
CA PRO A 79 56.53 -14.21 -1.97
C PRO A 79 55.23 -13.51 -2.41
N GLU A 80 55.27 -12.19 -2.67
CA GLU A 80 54.08 -11.43 -3.06
C GLU A 80 53.59 -11.81 -4.46
N ILE A 81 54.49 -11.91 -5.44
CA ILE A 81 54.16 -12.26 -6.82
C ILE A 81 53.77 -13.74 -6.92
N GLN A 82 54.48 -14.63 -6.19
CA GLN A 82 54.12 -16.04 -6.12
C GLN A 82 52.70 -16.23 -5.55
N LYS A 83 52.36 -15.52 -4.46
CA LYS A 83 51.02 -15.55 -3.87
C LYS A 83 49.95 -14.97 -4.80
N ALA A 84 50.26 -13.91 -5.55
CA ALA A 84 49.34 -13.33 -6.54
C ALA A 84 49.09 -14.29 -7.72
N ALA A 85 50.13 -14.97 -8.20
CA ALA A 85 50.03 -15.98 -9.24
C ALA A 85 49.21 -17.21 -8.78
N GLU A 86 49.40 -17.68 -7.54
CA GLU A 86 48.59 -18.74 -6.94
C GLU A 86 47.10 -18.38 -6.87
N LYS A 87 46.77 -17.14 -6.47
CA LYS A 87 45.39 -16.64 -6.44
C LYS A 87 44.77 -16.62 -7.83
N LEU A 88 45.53 -16.17 -8.83
CA LEU A 88 45.04 -16.11 -10.21
C LEU A 88 44.76 -17.50 -10.79
N ILE A 89 45.62 -18.49 -10.49
CA ILE A 89 45.37 -19.89 -10.85
C ILE A 89 44.05 -20.38 -10.24
N ARG A 90 43.78 -20.08 -8.95
CA ARG A 90 42.49 -20.40 -8.32
C ARG A 90 41.31 -19.74 -9.02
N GLY A 91 41.44 -18.46 -9.41
CA GLY A 91 40.42 -17.75 -10.19
C GLY A 91 40.10 -18.43 -11.52
N PHE A 92 41.12 -18.82 -12.28
CA PHE A 92 40.93 -19.57 -13.52
C PHE A 92 40.28 -20.94 -13.33
N LEU A 93 40.63 -21.65 -12.25
CA LEU A 93 40.01 -22.94 -11.90
C LEU A 93 38.53 -22.80 -11.50
N ARG A 94 38.10 -21.64 -10.99
CA ARG A 94 36.72 -21.38 -10.55
C ARG A 94 35.77 -20.88 -11.63
N CYS A 95 36.27 -20.54 -12.82
CA CYS A 95 35.46 -19.93 -13.87
C CYS A 95 34.43 -20.92 -14.47
N ARG A 96 33.15 -20.49 -14.56
CA ARG A 96 32.01 -21.32 -14.98
C ARG A 96 31.60 -21.15 -16.46
N TYR A 97 32.22 -20.24 -17.22
CA TYR A 97 31.87 -19.98 -18.62
C TYR A 97 32.54 -20.97 -19.59
N TYR A 98 31.74 -21.59 -20.46
CA TYR A 98 32.08 -22.89 -21.03
C TYR A 98 32.99 -22.92 -22.27
N ASP A 99 33.08 -21.90 -23.13
CA ASP A 99 33.56 -22.17 -24.51
C ASP A 99 34.52 -21.17 -25.19
N VAL A 100 35.06 -20.14 -24.52
CA VAL A 100 35.75 -19.06 -25.29
C VAL A 100 37.28 -19.00 -25.14
N TYR A 101 37.92 -19.50 -24.07
CA TYR A 101 39.34 -19.12 -23.82
C TYR A 101 40.33 -20.19 -23.34
N ASN A 102 40.01 -21.49 -23.35
CA ASN A 102 40.95 -22.54 -22.90
C ASN A 102 41.69 -22.17 -21.59
N LEU A 103 40.95 -21.58 -20.63
CA LEU A 103 41.48 -20.90 -19.44
C LEU A 103 42.32 -21.82 -18.52
N GLN A 104 42.15 -23.12 -18.70
CA GLN A 104 42.88 -24.15 -17.98
C GLN A 104 44.29 -24.36 -18.55
N GLU A 105 44.48 -24.24 -19.87
CA GLU A 105 45.83 -24.15 -20.47
C GLU A 105 46.56 -22.90 -19.98
N LYS A 106 45.82 -21.80 -19.72
CA LYS A 106 46.40 -20.56 -19.18
C LYS A 106 46.89 -20.69 -17.74
N ALA A 107 46.21 -21.46 -16.89
CA ALA A 107 46.73 -21.74 -15.55
C ALA A 107 47.98 -22.66 -15.59
N VAL A 108 48.12 -23.53 -16.59
CA VAL A 108 49.38 -24.26 -16.86
C VAL A 108 50.48 -23.31 -17.34
N GLU A 109 50.17 -22.37 -18.24
CA GLU A 109 51.11 -21.33 -18.66
C GLU A 109 51.59 -20.47 -17.47
N ILE A 110 50.70 -20.11 -16.53
CA ILE A 110 51.09 -19.36 -15.32
C ILE A 110 52.01 -20.19 -14.43
N LYS A 111 51.74 -21.50 -14.25
CA LYS A 111 52.63 -22.41 -13.51
C LYS A 111 54.04 -22.36 -14.09
N GLU A 112 54.17 -22.50 -15.41
CA GLU A 112 55.47 -22.51 -16.10
C GLU A 112 56.16 -21.14 -16.04
N GLU A 113 55.43 -20.07 -16.35
CA GLU A 113 55.97 -18.72 -16.40
C GLU A 113 56.38 -18.21 -15.02
N PHE A 114 55.64 -18.51 -13.95
CA PHE A 114 55.98 -18.08 -12.59
C PHE A 114 56.73 -19.13 -11.78
N SER A 115 57.05 -20.28 -12.40
CA SER A 115 57.84 -21.35 -11.78
C SER A 115 57.27 -21.84 -10.44
N ILE A 116 55.94 -21.92 -10.36
CA ILE A 116 55.20 -22.42 -9.18
C ILE A 116 55.45 -23.93 -9.06
N SER A 117 55.79 -24.40 -7.86
CA SER A 117 56.12 -25.82 -7.66
C SER A 117 54.93 -26.74 -7.89
N GLU A 118 55.22 -27.96 -8.35
CA GLU A 118 54.23 -28.99 -8.64
C GLU A 118 53.42 -29.36 -7.38
N ASP A 119 54.07 -29.47 -6.23
CA ASP A 119 53.41 -29.71 -4.93
C ASP A 119 52.38 -28.62 -4.59
N LYS A 120 52.67 -27.36 -4.91
CA LYS A 120 51.79 -26.22 -4.61
C LYS A 120 50.56 -26.22 -5.53
N ILE A 121 50.76 -26.53 -6.81
CA ILE A 121 49.66 -26.69 -7.77
C ILE A 121 48.78 -27.88 -7.40
N ASN A 122 49.36 -29.02 -7.06
CA ASN A 122 48.60 -30.20 -6.63
C ASN A 122 47.76 -29.91 -5.39
N GLN A 123 48.29 -29.15 -4.44
CA GLN A 123 47.52 -28.71 -3.27
C GLN A 123 46.37 -27.75 -3.65
N ILE A 124 46.60 -26.78 -4.55
CA ILE A 124 45.54 -25.87 -5.04
C ILE A 124 44.43 -26.67 -5.75
N VAL A 125 44.81 -27.61 -6.61
CA VAL A 125 43.88 -28.46 -7.35
C VAL A 125 43.06 -29.33 -6.38
N LYS A 126 43.71 -29.95 -5.38
CA LYS A 126 43.03 -30.72 -4.33
C LYS A 126 42.00 -29.87 -3.59
N ASP A 127 42.38 -28.67 -3.15
CA ASP A 127 41.48 -27.78 -2.41
C ASP A 127 40.25 -27.40 -3.23
N GLU A 128 40.43 -27.02 -4.50
CA GLU A 128 39.32 -26.61 -5.36
C GLU A 128 38.42 -27.79 -5.76
N VAL A 129 38.98 -28.98 -5.98
CA VAL A 129 38.19 -30.21 -6.20
C VAL A 129 37.30 -30.51 -4.99
N VAL A 130 37.84 -30.42 -3.77
CA VAL A 130 37.06 -30.61 -2.54
C VAL A 130 35.96 -29.55 -2.40
N ASN A 131 36.26 -28.28 -2.70
CA ASN A 131 35.27 -27.20 -2.63
C ASN A 131 34.11 -27.45 -3.61
N PHE A 132 34.41 -27.77 -4.87
CA PHE A 132 33.36 -28.05 -5.86
C PHE A 132 32.53 -29.29 -5.51
N LEU A 133 33.13 -30.32 -4.91
CA LEU A 133 32.39 -31.48 -4.42
C LEU A 133 31.46 -31.11 -3.25
N ARG A 134 31.94 -30.32 -2.28
CA ARG A 134 31.11 -29.83 -1.16
C ARG A 134 29.95 -28.94 -1.61
N ASP A 135 30.16 -28.13 -2.65
CA ASP A 135 29.12 -27.30 -3.27
C ASP A 135 28.15 -28.10 -4.16
N VAL A 136 28.29 -29.43 -4.20
CA VAL A 136 27.45 -30.34 -4.98
C VAL A 136 27.56 -30.06 -6.50
N GLN A 137 28.78 -29.74 -6.96
CA GLN A 137 29.11 -29.44 -8.36
C GLN A 137 30.14 -30.43 -8.94
N PRO A 138 29.81 -31.72 -9.05
CA PRO A 138 30.78 -32.78 -9.40
C PRO A 138 31.35 -32.65 -10.82
N HIS A 139 30.63 -32.00 -11.74
CA HIS A 139 31.09 -31.84 -13.12
C HIS A 139 32.28 -30.86 -13.24
N PHE A 140 32.32 -29.79 -12.43
CA PHE A 140 33.46 -28.87 -12.38
C PHE A 140 34.66 -29.54 -11.69
N ALA A 141 34.42 -30.26 -10.59
CA ALA A 141 35.45 -31.06 -9.92
C ALA A 141 36.09 -32.10 -10.86
N SER A 142 35.27 -32.85 -11.61
CA SER A 142 35.75 -33.83 -12.59
C SER A 142 36.62 -33.19 -13.66
N ARG A 143 36.20 -32.03 -14.20
CA ARG A 143 36.94 -31.32 -15.24
C ARG A 143 38.30 -30.84 -14.75
N ILE A 144 38.39 -30.34 -13.52
CA ILE A 144 39.66 -29.92 -12.91
C ILE A 144 40.62 -31.11 -12.80
N VAL A 145 40.13 -32.27 -12.32
CA VAL A 145 40.91 -33.51 -12.24
C VAL A 145 41.41 -33.95 -13.61
N ASP A 146 40.54 -33.92 -14.62
CA ASP A 146 40.89 -34.32 -15.99
C ASP A 146 41.89 -33.35 -16.67
N THR A 147 42.01 -32.11 -16.20
CA THR A 147 42.83 -31.06 -16.85
C THR A 147 44.18 -30.80 -16.15
N PHE A 148 44.25 -30.82 -14.81
CA PHE A 148 45.44 -30.41 -14.05
C PHE A 148 46.18 -31.54 -13.33
N GLY A 149 45.60 -32.73 -13.26
CA GLY A 149 46.09 -33.78 -12.38
C GLY A 149 46.79 -34.93 -13.07
N ASN A 150 47.86 -35.42 -12.44
CA ASN A 150 48.17 -36.84 -12.42
C ASN A 150 46.97 -37.54 -11.75
N LYS A 151 45.93 -37.85 -12.55
CA LYS A 151 44.60 -38.30 -12.09
C LYS A 151 44.70 -39.41 -11.04
N ASP A 152 45.70 -40.27 -11.19
CA ASP A 152 45.96 -41.42 -10.33
C ASP A 152 46.42 -41.05 -8.90
N GLU A 153 46.91 -39.83 -8.64
CA GLU A 153 47.33 -39.38 -7.30
C GLU A 153 46.26 -38.51 -6.61
N ILE A 154 45.62 -37.59 -7.33
CA ILE A 154 44.69 -36.61 -6.72
C ILE A 154 43.40 -37.29 -6.23
N VAL A 155 42.88 -38.25 -7.00
CA VAL A 155 41.66 -38.97 -6.63
C VAL A 155 41.86 -39.87 -5.41
N LEU A 156 43.10 -40.22 -5.06
CA LEU A 156 43.41 -41.06 -3.91
C LEU A 156 43.55 -40.28 -2.60
N TYR A 157 43.46 -38.94 -2.62
CA TYR A 157 43.46 -38.16 -1.38
C TYR A 157 42.22 -38.48 -0.53
N PRO A 158 42.39 -38.80 0.78
CA PRO A 158 41.27 -39.11 1.67
C PRO A 158 40.20 -38.03 1.71
N GLU A 159 40.59 -36.76 1.65
CA GLU A 159 39.66 -35.62 1.68
C GLU A 159 38.82 -35.52 0.41
N VAL A 160 39.38 -35.91 -0.75
CA VAL A 160 38.67 -35.95 -2.03
C VAL A 160 37.70 -37.13 -2.06
N GLN A 161 38.12 -38.30 -1.57
CA GLN A 161 37.26 -39.49 -1.42
C GLN A 161 36.07 -39.19 -0.51
N GLN A 162 36.33 -38.60 0.67
CA GLN A 162 35.28 -38.23 1.61
C GLN A 162 34.32 -37.20 1.02
N ALA A 163 34.84 -36.14 0.38
CA ALA A 163 33.99 -35.14 -0.26
C ALA A 163 33.10 -35.77 -1.35
N ALA A 164 33.64 -36.68 -2.16
CA ALA A 164 32.86 -37.39 -3.18
C ALA A 164 31.75 -38.28 -2.57
N MET A 165 32.00 -38.94 -1.43
CA MET A 165 30.99 -39.70 -0.70
C MET A 165 29.86 -38.78 -0.20
N GLU A 166 30.22 -37.67 0.46
CA GLU A 166 29.27 -36.69 0.99
C GLU A 166 28.41 -36.07 -0.12
N THR A 167 29.00 -35.75 -1.27
CA THR A 167 28.29 -35.25 -2.45
C THR A 167 27.26 -36.27 -2.95
N CYS A 168 27.62 -37.55 -3.06
CA CYS A 168 26.69 -38.61 -3.47
C CYS A 168 25.51 -38.73 -2.51
N ILE A 169 25.76 -38.73 -1.20
CA ILE A 169 24.69 -38.78 -0.19
C ILE A 169 23.78 -37.55 -0.30
N ALA A 170 24.35 -36.36 -0.52
CA ALA A 170 23.58 -35.14 -0.71
C ALA A 170 22.68 -35.22 -1.96
N LEU A 171 23.22 -35.66 -3.10
CA LEU A 171 22.46 -35.81 -4.36
C LEU A 171 21.34 -36.85 -4.25
N LEU A 172 21.58 -37.96 -3.55
CA LEU A 172 20.58 -39.00 -3.33
C LEU A 172 19.49 -38.56 -2.34
N SER A 173 19.84 -37.74 -1.34
CA SER A 173 18.95 -37.35 -0.21
C SER A 173 18.17 -36.03 -0.40
N GLN A 174 18.24 -35.40 -1.58
CA GLN A 174 17.53 -34.13 -1.90
C GLN A 174 16.04 -34.34 -2.26
N GLU A 175 15.20 -33.32 -1.98
CA GLU A 175 13.74 -33.38 -2.15
C GLU A 175 13.25 -33.03 -3.58
N LYS A 176 14.05 -32.33 -4.38
CA LYS A 176 13.69 -31.96 -5.76
C LYS A 176 14.31 -32.93 -6.75
N THR A 177 13.53 -33.37 -7.76
CA THR A 177 14.07 -33.93 -9.01
C THR A 177 14.89 -32.86 -9.71
N LEU A 178 16.21 -32.90 -9.53
CA LEU A 178 17.15 -32.11 -10.31
C LEU A 178 17.06 -32.55 -11.78
N VAL A 179 16.47 -31.71 -12.63
CA VAL A 179 17.05 -31.49 -13.95
C VAL A 179 18.36 -30.76 -13.65
N GLY A 180 19.49 -31.47 -13.72
CA GLY A 180 20.79 -30.93 -13.32
C GLY A 180 21.15 -29.67 -14.12
N TYR A 181 21.97 -28.80 -13.53
CA TYR A 181 22.67 -27.75 -14.28
C TYR A 181 23.33 -28.41 -15.51
N ALA A 182 23.02 -27.89 -16.71
CA ALA A 182 23.39 -28.44 -18.03
C ALA A 182 22.58 -29.65 -18.55
N GLY A 183 21.42 -29.98 -17.99
CA GLY A 183 20.50 -30.98 -18.57
C GLY A 183 20.90 -32.44 -18.33
N LYS A 184 21.78 -32.70 -17.36
CA LYS A 184 22.19 -34.06 -16.95
C LYS A 184 21.20 -34.66 -15.95
N THR A 185 21.08 -35.99 -15.99
CA THR A 185 20.24 -36.76 -15.05
C THR A 185 21.04 -37.09 -13.79
N LEU A 186 20.37 -37.25 -12.64
CA LEU A 186 20.99 -37.72 -11.40
C LEU A 186 21.88 -38.96 -11.61
N VAL A 187 21.38 -39.94 -12.38
CA VAL A 187 22.10 -41.19 -12.66
C VAL A 187 23.43 -40.90 -13.35
N SER A 188 23.45 -39.97 -14.31
CA SER A 188 24.68 -39.57 -14.99
C SER A 188 25.66 -38.82 -14.09
N GLU A 189 25.18 -38.03 -13.11
CA GLU A 189 26.07 -37.33 -12.18
C GLU A 189 26.70 -38.28 -11.17
N ILE A 190 25.93 -39.23 -10.63
CA ILE A 190 26.46 -40.24 -9.70
C ILE A 190 27.42 -41.20 -10.40
N ALA A 191 27.11 -41.61 -11.64
CA ALA A 191 28.04 -42.38 -12.45
C ALA A 191 29.36 -41.62 -12.69
N GLN A 192 29.28 -40.32 -13.00
CA GLN A 192 30.45 -39.47 -13.20
C GLN A 192 31.31 -39.36 -11.92
N ILE A 193 30.70 -39.19 -10.74
CA ILE A 193 31.45 -39.16 -9.47
C ILE A 193 32.15 -40.49 -9.23
N ARG A 194 31.44 -41.60 -9.43
CA ARG A 194 31.97 -42.94 -9.19
C ARG A 194 33.15 -43.26 -10.11
N GLU A 195 33.05 -42.92 -11.38
CA GLU A 195 34.10 -43.16 -12.38
C GLU A 195 35.30 -42.24 -12.19
N THR A 196 35.08 -40.93 -11.98
CA THR A 196 36.19 -39.97 -11.88
C THR A 196 36.95 -40.10 -10.56
N PHE A 197 36.26 -40.36 -9.45
CA PHE A 197 36.87 -40.41 -8.12
C PHE A 197 37.05 -41.85 -7.59
N ASN A 198 36.92 -42.88 -8.43
CA ASN A 198 37.20 -44.28 -8.08
C ASN A 198 36.48 -44.78 -6.81
N VAL A 199 35.21 -44.40 -6.63
CA VAL A 199 34.41 -44.84 -5.48
C VAL A 199 34.12 -46.33 -5.61
N SER A 200 34.61 -47.12 -4.65
CA SER A 200 34.48 -48.58 -4.67
C SER A 200 33.01 -49.02 -4.62
N SER A 201 32.70 -50.21 -5.15
CA SER A 201 31.34 -50.75 -5.10
C SER A 201 30.84 -50.96 -3.66
N GLU A 202 31.73 -51.30 -2.72
CA GLU A 202 31.42 -51.47 -1.30
C GLU A 202 31.07 -50.11 -0.66
N THR A 203 31.93 -49.11 -0.85
CA THR A 203 31.67 -47.73 -0.39
C THR A 203 30.40 -47.15 -1.00
N PHE A 204 30.11 -47.46 -2.27
CA PHE A 204 28.88 -47.03 -2.91
C PHE A 204 27.63 -47.69 -2.31
N GLN A 205 27.74 -48.93 -1.82
CA GLN A 205 26.65 -49.57 -1.08
C GLN A 205 26.41 -48.88 0.26
N ASP A 206 27.45 -48.53 1.01
CA ASP A 206 27.31 -47.79 2.27
C ASP A 206 26.62 -46.42 2.06
N ILE A 207 26.99 -45.71 0.98
CA ILE A 207 26.36 -44.45 0.57
C ILE A 207 24.85 -44.61 0.32
N LEU A 208 24.46 -45.71 -0.34
CA LEU A 208 23.04 -46.00 -0.62
C LEU A 208 22.28 -46.28 0.68
N VAL A 209 22.86 -47.05 1.61
CA VAL A 209 22.26 -47.33 2.92
C VAL A 209 22.03 -46.03 3.69
N GLU A 210 23.06 -45.19 3.79
CA GLU A 210 22.96 -43.93 4.54
C GLU A 210 21.95 -42.96 3.90
N SER A 211 21.88 -42.91 2.57
CA SER A 211 20.90 -42.09 1.84
C SER A 211 19.47 -42.57 2.07
N LEU A 212 19.25 -43.90 2.11
CA LEU A 212 17.94 -44.48 2.42
C LEU A 212 17.51 -44.17 3.85
N ASP A 213 18.42 -44.23 4.83
CA ASP A 213 18.10 -43.86 6.21
C ASP A 213 17.67 -42.39 6.31
N ARG A 214 18.39 -41.48 5.63
CA ARG A 214 18.06 -40.05 5.57
C ARG A 214 16.71 -39.79 4.89
N LEU A 215 16.45 -40.42 3.75
CA LEU A 215 15.18 -40.29 3.02
C LEU A 215 14.00 -40.88 3.80
N THR A 216 14.22 -41.98 4.52
CA THR A 216 13.22 -42.59 5.39
C THR A 216 12.89 -41.67 6.58
N ALA A 217 13.88 -41.01 7.17
CA ALA A 217 13.65 -39.99 8.20
C ALA A 217 12.83 -38.80 7.67
N LYS A 218 13.04 -38.42 6.41
CA LYS A 218 12.33 -37.34 5.71
C LYS A 218 11.01 -37.75 5.04
N GLN A 219 10.60 -39.02 5.12
CA GLN A 219 9.37 -39.55 4.51
C GLN A 219 9.30 -39.42 2.97
N ASN A 220 10.44 -39.38 2.27
CA ASN A 220 10.47 -39.15 0.81
C ASN A 220 10.41 -40.48 0.01
N ILE A 221 9.21 -41.06 -0.07
CA ILE A 221 8.96 -42.39 -0.67
C ILE A 221 9.21 -42.41 -2.19
N VAL A 222 8.85 -41.35 -2.90
CA VAL A 222 9.05 -41.24 -4.36
C VAL A 222 10.53 -41.42 -4.71
N ARG A 223 11.39 -40.76 -3.94
CA ARG A 223 12.84 -40.81 -4.14
C ARG A 223 13.44 -42.16 -3.81
N ILE A 224 12.95 -42.81 -2.75
CA ILE A 224 13.35 -44.18 -2.39
C ILE A 224 13.05 -45.14 -3.56
N SER A 225 11.86 -45.03 -4.17
CA SER A 225 11.47 -45.83 -5.34
C SER A 225 12.30 -45.53 -6.59
N GLU A 226 12.66 -44.26 -6.84
CA GLU A 226 13.57 -43.90 -7.93
C GLU A 226 14.98 -44.49 -7.76
N ILE A 227 15.51 -44.47 -6.53
CA ILE A 227 16.82 -45.05 -6.23
C ILE A 227 16.77 -46.57 -6.43
N GLU A 228 15.73 -47.24 -5.92
CA GLU A 228 15.49 -48.67 -6.14
C GLU A 228 15.47 -49.03 -7.62
N LYS A 229 14.68 -48.29 -8.42
CA LYS A 229 14.52 -48.53 -9.84
C LYS A 229 15.82 -48.34 -10.63
N ASN A 230 16.64 -47.36 -10.25
CA ASN A 230 17.85 -46.99 -11.00
C ASN A 230 19.10 -47.74 -10.56
N PHE A 231 19.17 -48.21 -9.30
CA PHE A 231 20.38 -48.80 -8.73
C PHE A 231 20.23 -50.25 -8.23
N GLY A 232 19.01 -50.80 -8.12
CA GLY A 232 18.71 -52.22 -7.90
C GLY A 232 19.33 -52.85 -6.64
N PHE A 233 18.55 -52.97 -5.56
CA PHE A 233 19.02 -53.58 -4.31
C PHE A 233 19.02 -55.12 -4.39
N ILE A 234 20.19 -55.76 -4.51
CA ILE A 234 20.29 -57.23 -4.52
C ILE A 234 20.70 -57.81 -3.15
N ILE A 235 21.15 -56.99 -2.20
CA ILE A 235 21.58 -57.46 -0.87
C ILE A 235 21.22 -56.35 0.12
N LEU A 236 20.16 -56.52 0.92
CA LEU A 236 19.85 -55.84 2.22
C LEU A 236 18.36 -56.00 2.67
N GLU A 237 17.59 -56.97 2.17
CA GLU A 237 16.18 -57.17 2.57
C GLU A 237 15.95 -57.19 4.09
N LYS A 238 16.77 -57.90 4.88
CA LYS A 238 16.47 -58.13 6.31
C LYS A 238 16.63 -56.91 7.23
N GLU A 239 17.70 -56.14 7.09
CA GLU A 239 17.97 -54.99 7.98
C GLU A 239 17.00 -53.84 7.68
N TRP A 240 16.65 -53.67 6.41
CA TRP A 240 15.61 -52.75 5.97
C TRP A 240 14.23 -53.15 6.51
N GLU A 241 13.86 -54.44 6.41
CA GLU A 241 12.58 -54.96 6.94
C GLU A 241 12.43 -54.71 8.45
N GLU A 242 13.48 -54.93 9.25
CA GLU A 242 13.43 -54.72 10.71
C GLU A 242 13.35 -53.23 11.09
N SER A 243 14.12 -52.37 10.42
CA SER A 243 14.09 -50.91 10.62
C SER A 243 12.71 -50.33 10.32
N VAL A 244 12.10 -50.77 9.22
CA VAL A 244 10.76 -50.31 8.82
C VAL A 244 9.69 -50.83 9.77
N LYS A 245 9.75 -52.11 10.19
CA LYS A 245 8.82 -52.66 11.20
C LYS A 245 8.83 -51.86 12.50
N LYS A 246 10.02 -51.47 13.00
CA LYS A 246 10.15 -50.64 14.22
C LYS A 246 9.51 -49.25 14.04
N LYS A 247 9.78 -48.58 12.93
CA LYS A 247 9.18 -47.26 12.62
C LYS A 247 7.66 -47.33 12.47
N MET A 248 7.12 -48.42 11.90
CA MET A 248 5.67 -48.64 11.82
C MET A 248 5.01 -48.64 13.20
N ILE A 249 5.56 -49.40 14.14
CA ILE A 249 5.02 -49.49 15.51
C ILE A 249 5.04 -48.12 16.21
N GLU A 250 6.09 -47.31 16.01
CA GLU A 250 6.21 -45.97 16.59
C GLU A 250 5.22 -44.95 15.99
N LYS A 251 4.89 -45.08 14.69
CA LYS A 251 4.14 -44.06 13.93
C LYS A 251 2.66 -44.36 13.72
N ILE A 252 2.24 -45.64 13.74
CA ILE A 252 0.82 -46.05 13.65
C ILE A 252 -0.10 -45.32 14.65
N PRO A 253 0.33 -44.90 15.85
CA PRO A 253 -0.51 -44.11 16.76
C PRO A 253 -0.60 -42.60 16.44
N GLN A 254 0.23 -42.10 15.52
CA GLN A 254 0.42 -40.68 15.23
C GLN A 254 -0.10 -40.26 13.84
N ASP A 255 0.23 -41.01 12.78
CA ASP A 255 -0.06 -40.65 11.38
C ASP A 255 -0.07 -41.90 10.47
N MET A 256 -1.04 -41.97 9.55
CA MET A 256 -1.24 -43.08 8.61
C MET A 256 -0.91 -42.74 7.14
N THR A 257 -0.60 -41.46 6.85
CA THR A 257 -0.37 -40.94 5.49
C THR A 257 0.78 -41.64 4.78
N LEU A 258 1.92 -41.79 5.47
CA LEU A 258 3.10 -42.49 4.98
C LEU A 258 2.77 -43.95 4.60
N PHE A 259 2.00 -44.65 5.43
CA PHE A 259 1.68 -46.06 5.25
C PHE A 259 0.67 -46.29 4.11
N ARG A 260 -0.21 -45.33 3.85
CA ARG A 260 -1.12 -45.34 2.71
C ARG A 260 -0.36 -45.27 1.38
N GLU A 261 0.56 -44.31 1.26
CA GLU A 261 1.38 -44.14 0.05
C GLU A 261 2.34 -45.32 -0.16
N MET A 262 2.96 -45.82 0.92
CA MET A 262 3.78 -47.04 0.88
C MET A 262 2.99 -48.25 0.37
N ARG A 263 1.74 -48.41 0.81
CA ARG A 263 0.85 -49.49 0.37
C ARG A 263 0.44 -49.35 -1.09
N ARG A 264 0.10 -48.13 -1.53
CA ARG A 264 -0.30 -47.81 -2.91
C ARG A 264 0.81 -48.12 -3.91
N MET A 265 2.08 -47.98 -3.51
CA MET A 265 3.25 -48.22 -4.37
C MET A 265 3.72 -49.70 -4.39
N MET A 266 3.02 -50.63 -3.71
CA MET A 266 3.37 -52.07 -3.61
C MET A 266 4.80 -52.37 -3.10
N VAL A 267 5.41 -51.48 -2.31
CA VAL A 267 6.83 -51.58 -1.88
C VAL A 267 7.04 -52.54 -0.68
N PHE A 268 6.04 -53.33 -0.26
CA PHE A 268 6.14 -54.13 0.97
C PHE A 268 5.94 -55.65 0.81
N PRO A 269 6.68 -56.47 1.56
CA PRO A 269 6.32 -57.85 1.83
C PRO A 269 5.04 -57.93 2.69
N GLU A 270 4.00 -58.57 2.16
CA GLU A 270 2.71 -58.85 2.82
C GLU A 270 2.86 -59.50 4.22
N LYS A 271 4.01 -60.15 4.44
CA LYS A 271 4.43 -60.82 5.68
C LYS A 271 4.62 -59.87 6.88
N ILE A 272 5.02 -58.62 6.66
CA ILE A 272 5.20 -57.62 7.75
C ILE A 272 3.82 -57.14 8.23
N MET A 273 2.89 -56.91 7.30
CA MET A 273 1.54 -56.41 7.58
C MET A 273 0.70 -57.35 8.46
N LEU A 274 0.98 -58.65 8.38
CA LEU A 274 0.29 -59.69 9.16
C LEU A 274 0.95 -59.99 10.51
N SER A 275 1.98 -59.23 10.91
CA SER A 275 2.64 -59.44 12.20
C SER A 275 1.75 -59.01 13.38
N GLY A 276 1.73 -59.81 14.46
CA GLY A 276 0.91 -59.56 15.64
C GLY A 276 1.19 -58.20 16.30
N ASP A 277 2.45 -57.76 16.30
CA ASP A 277 2.89 -56.51 16.92
C ASP A 277 2.28 -55.27 16.23
N ILE A 278 2.16 -55.30 14.89
CA ILE A 278 1.57 -54.21 14.11
C ILE A 278 0.05 -54.17 14.31
N ARG A 279 -0.61 -55.34 14.39
CA ARG A 279 -2.04 -55.43 14.71
C ARG A 279 -2.35 -54.89 16.11
N GLU A 280 -1.52 -55.17 17.11
CA GLU A 280 -1.71 -54.64 18.46
C GLU A 280 -1.49 -53.12 18.53
N ALA A 281 -0.48 -52.59 17.83
CA ALA A 281 -0.28 -51.15 17.69
C ALA A 281 -1.50 -50.47 17.04
N GLY A 282 -2.10 -51.11 16.02
CA GLY A 282 -3.35 -50.67 15.40
C GLY A 282 -4.53 -50.66 16.38
N LYS A 283 -4.70 -51.73 17.17
CA LYS A 283 -5.75 -51.84 18.21
C LYS A 283 -5.66 -50.68 19.20
N GLN A 284 -4.47 -50.39 19.71
CA GLN A 284 -4.25 -49.32 20.69
C GLN A 284 -4.45 -47.92 20.08
N ALA A 285 -4.02 -47.71 18.84
CA ALA A 285 -4.22 -46.45 18.11
C ALA A 285 -5.71 -46.15 17.92
N VAL A 286 -6.50 -47.15 17.52
CA VAL A 286 -7.96 -47.01 17.39
C VAL A 286 -8.59 -46.74 18.76
N PHE A 287 -8.22 -47.46 19.82
CA PHE A 287 -8.73 -47.21 21.16
C PHE A 287 -8.51 -45.77 21.63
N ASN A 288 -7.30 -45.22 21.45
CA ASN A 288 -7.01 -43.87 21.90
C ASN A 288 -7.75 -42.80 21.10
N LYS A 289 -7.90 -43.01 19.78
CA LYS A 289 -8.45 -42.01 18.85
C LYS A 289 -9.97 -42.06 18.72
N LEU A 290 -10.59 -43.22 18.95
CA LEU A 290 -12.04 -43.40 18.96
C LEU A 290 -12.69 -42.56 20.07
N PHE A 291 -12.14 -42.62 21.29
CA PHE A 291 -12.66 -41.88 22.44
C PHE A 291 -12.23 -40.40 22.45
N SER A 292 -11.15 -40.02 21.77
CA SER A 292 -10.82 -38.60 21.54
C SER A 292 -11.64 -37.95 20.41
N GLY A 293 -12.46 -38.73 19.69
CA GLY A 293 -13.33 -38.25 18.61
C GLY A 293 -12.65 -38.05 17.25
N ASN A 294 -11.49 -38.67 17.00
CA ASN A 294 -10.86 -38.62 15.67
C ASN A 294 -11.32 -39.81 14.82
N ILE A 295 -12.58 -39.74 14.39
CA ILE A 295 -13.27 -40.85 13.70
C ILE A 295 -12.68 -41.11 12.31
N GLU A 296 -12.24 -40.09 11.60
CA GLU A 296 -11.62 -40.27 10.28
C GLU A 296 -10.27 -40.98 10.37
N TYR A 297 -9.47 -40.69 11.40
CA TYR A 297 -8.24 -41.43 11.66
C TYR A 297 -8.52 -42.89 12.04
N VAL A 298 -9.55 -43.15 12.86
CA VAL A 298 -9.98 -44.51 13.18
C VAL A 298 -10.42 -45.25 11.92
N ALA A 299 -11.23 -44.60 11.07
CA ALA A 299 -11.63 -45.12 9.77
C ALA A 299 -10.40 -45.43 8.93
N GLU A 300 -9.40 -44.55 8.91
CA GLU A 300 -8.17 -44.75 8.16
C GLU A 300 -7.35 -45.96 8.63
N VAL A 301 -7.19 -46.14 9.94
CA VAL A 301 -6.53 -47.33 10.49
C VAL A 301 -7.33 -48.59 10.13
N LEU A 302 -8.66 -48.54 10.19
CA LEU A 302 -9.53 -49.64 9.78
C LEU A 302 -9.43 -49.93 8.27
N ARG A 303 -9.44 -48.92 7.38
CA ARG A 303 -9.21 -49.08 5.93
C ARG A 303 -7.87 -49.77 5.65
N PHE A 304 -6.86 -49.39 6.42
CA PHE A 304 -5.52 -49.98 6.31
C PHE A 304 -5.50 -51.47 6.67
N PHE A 305 -6.12 -51.90 7.76
CA PHE A 305 -6.12 -53.31 8.18
C PHE A 305 -7.16 -54.19 7.46
N ILE A 306 -8.34 -53.65 7.14
CA ILE A 306 -9.50 -54.37 6.55
C ILE A 306 -9.42 -54.40 5.02
N GLN A 307 -8.60 -53.53 4.42
CA GLN A 307 -8.45 -53.42 2.96
C GLN A 307 -9.74 -52.99 2.24
N ARG A 308 -10.46 -52.04 2.83
CA ARG A 308 -11.72 -51.50 2.31
C ARG A 308 -11.67 -49.99 2.33
N ASP A 309 -11.66 -49.35 1.17
CA ASP A 309 -11.56 -47.88 1.08
C ASP A 309 -12.88 -47.15 1.39
N ASP A 310 -14.00 -47.88 1.44
CA ASP A 310 -15.34 -47.32 1.66
C ASP A 310 -15.65 -47.01 3.13
N ILE A 311 -14.78 -47.41 4.07
CA ILE A 311 -14.95 -47.13 5.50
C ILE A 311 -14.72 -45.64 5.73
N SER A 312 -15.78 -44.90 6.02
CA SER A 312 -15.73 -43.48 6.40
C SER A 312 -16.87 -43.16 7.34
N GLU A 313 -16.80 -42.02 8.03
CA GLU A 313 -17.90 -41.57 8.87
C GLU A 313 -19.20 -41.38 8.07
N ASN A 314 -19.10 -40.90 6.82
CA ASN A 314 -20.25 -40.73 5.93
C ASN A 314 -20.89 -42.07 5.53
N SER A 315 -20.09 -43.12 5.38
CA SER A 315 -20.56 -44.43 4.90
C SER A 315 -21.12 -45.32 6.02
N PHE A 316 -20.50 -45.31 7.20
CA PHE A 316 -20.82 -46.23 8.30
C PHE A 316 -21.38 -45.54 9.54
N GLY A 317 -21.26 -44.21 9.62
CA GLY A 317 -21.52 -43.47 10.84
C GLY A 317 -20.52 -43.80 11.96
N VAL A 318 -20.48 -42.95 12.97
CA VAL A 318 -19.61 -43.11 14.14
C VAL A 318 -19.85 -44.45 14.85
N SER A 319 -21.11 -44.84 15.04
CA SER A 319 -21.49 -46.10 15.68
C SER A 319 -21.14 -47.33 14.82
N GLY A 320 -21.28 -47.24 13.49
CA GLY A 320 -20.89 -48.33 12.59
C GLY A 320 -19.38 -48.54 12.54
N ILE A 321 -18.59 -47.48 12.59
CA ILE A 321 -17.12 -47.55 12.70
C ILE A 321 -16.69 -48.19 14.02
N ALA A 322 -17.33 -47.82 15.13
CA ALA A 322 -17.07 -48.42 16.44
C ALA A 322 -17.39 -49.93 16.46
N LYS A 323 -18.47 -50.34 15.79
CA LYS A 323 -18.85 -51.75 15.64
C LYS A 323 -17.84 -52.53 14.78
N LEU A 324 -17.41 -51.96 13.66
CA LEU A 324 -16.35 -52.52 12.81
C LEU A 324 -15.04 -52.71 13.57
N PHE A 325 -14.63 -51.73 14.37
CA PHE A 325 -13.45 -51.85 15.23
C PHE A 325 -13.57 -53.05 16.19
N LYS A 326 -14.72 -53.20 16.85
CA LYS A 326 -14.99 -54.30 17.77
C LYS A 326 -14.86 -55.67 17.09
N GLU A 327 -15.43 -55.79 15.89
CA GLU A 327 -15.43 -57.03 15.09
C GLU A 327 -14.03 -57.38 14.55
N GLU A 328 -13.29 -56.41 14.03
CA GLU A 328 -12.02 -56.64 13.31
C GLU A 328 -10.81 -56.81 14.23
N PHE A 329 -10.81 -56.16 15.39
CA PHE A 329 -9.76 -56.26 16.39
C PHE A 329 -10.10 -57.20 17.56
N ASN A 330 -11.25 -57.90 17.48
CA ASN A 330 -11.72 -58.86 18.48
C ASN A 330 -11.73 -58.29 19.92
N VAL A 331 -12.31 -57.10 20.07
CA VAL A 331 -12.38 -56.35 21.33
C VAL A 331 -13.59 -56.82 22.16
N SER A 332 -13.37 -57.12 23.44
CA SER A 332 -14.43 -57.54 24.36
C SER A 332 -15.32 -56.38 24.82
N ASP A 333 -16.57 -56.68 25.21
CA ASP A 333 -17.48 -55.67 25.81
C ASP A 333 -16.93 -55.12 27.13
N GLU A 334 -16.21 -55.95 27.89
CA GLU A 334 -15.58 -55.57 29.16
C GLU A 334 -14.47 -54.51 28.95
N GLU A 335 -13.60 -54.69 27.94
CA GLU A 335 -12.57 -53.71 27.57
C GLU A 335 -13.18 -52.35 27.15
N ILE A 336 -14.31 -52.37 26.44
CA ILE A 336 -15.02 -51.15 26.01
C ILE A 336 -15.64 -50.43 27.22
N GLN A 337 -16.32 -51.15 28.11
CA GLN A 337 -16.98 -50.55 29.28
C GLN A 337 -15.97 -49.97 30.27
N GLU A 338 -14.84 -50.63 30.49
CA GLU A 338 -13.77 -50.11 31.36
C GLU A 338 -13.20 -48.80 30.82
N LYS A 339 -12.92 -48.75 29.50
CA LYS A 339 -12.35 -47.54 28.88
C LYS A 339 -13.33 -46.37 28.88
N VAL A 340 -14.60 -46.61 28.56
CA VAL A 340 -15.69 -45.63 28.65
C VAL A 340 -15.73 -45.01 30.04
N LYS A 341 -15.72 -45.84 31.08
CA LYS A 341 -15.84 -45.38 32.47
C LYS A 341 -14.71 -44.43 32.83
N THR A 342 -13.46 -44.81 32.53
CA THR A 342 -12.29 -43.96 32.79
C THR A 342 -12.37 -42.64 32.02
N THR A 343 -12.77 -42.65 30.75
CA THR A 343 -12.87 -41.42 29.96
C THR A 343 -13.99 -40.49 30.44
N ILE A 344 -15.12 -41.02 30.93
CA ILE A 344 -16.18 -40.21 31.54
C ILE A 344 -15.69 -39.58 32.85
N GLU A 345 -14.98 -40.33 33.70
CA GLU A 345 -14.42 -39.81 34.96
C GLU A 345 -13.40 -38.68 34.70
N GLU A 346 -12.52 -38.84 33.71
CA GLU A 346 -11.57 -37.81 33.26
C GLU A 346 -12.29 -36.56 32.70
N ALA A 347 -13.30 -36.76 31.85
CA ALA A 347 -14.08 -35.67 31.26
C ALA A 347 -14.85 -34.85 32.31
N LEU A 348 -15.42 -35.51 33.33
CA LEU A 348 -16.10 -34.83 34.43
C LEU A 348 -15.12 -34.03 35.30
N SER A 349 -13.94 -34.58 35.60
CA SER A 349 -12.90 -33.86 36.36
C SER A 349 -12.36 -32.61 35.66
N SER A 350 -12.47 -32.56 34.33
CA SER A 350 -12.00 -31.47 33.48
C SER A 350 -13.13 -30.58 32.96
N ASN A 351 -14.38 -30.76 33.42
CA ASN A 351 -15.57 -30.04 32.95
C ASN A 351 -15.77 -30.11 31.41
N ASN A 352 -15.43 -31.23 30.78
CA ASN A 352 -15.43 -31.41 29.33
C ASN A 352 -16.70 -32.17 28.86
N LEU A 353 -17.81 -31.44 28.72
CA LEU A 353 -19.10 -32.01 28.27
C LEU A 353 -19.04 -32.58 26.84
N ASP A 354 -18.21 -31.98 25.99
CA ASP A 354 -17.97 -32.40 24.60
C ASP A 354 -17.48 -33.85 24.50
N SER A 355 -16.63 -34.28 25.42
CA SER A 355 -16.11 -35.65 25.47
C SER A 355 -17.19 -36.64 25.88
N ILE A 356 -18.08 -36.24 26.80
CA ILE A 356 -19.22 -37.04 27.26
C ILE A 356 -20.23 -37.23 26.11
N ILE A 357 -20.53 -36.16 25.37
CA ILE A 357 -21.38 -36.16 24.16
C ILE A 357 -20.82 -37.10 23.09
N ARG A 358 -19.51 -37.06 22.83
CA ARG A 358 -18.84 -37.94 21.86
C ARG A 358 -18.97 -39.40 22.24
N ILE A 359 -18.72 -39.74 23.51
CA ILE A 359 -18.86 -41.10 24.02
C ILE A 359 -20.30 -41.61 23.83
N GLN A 360 -21.29 -40.77 24.11
CA GLN A 360 -22.70 -41.12 23.93
C GLN A 360 -23.03 -41.38 22.45
N LYS A 361 -22.48 -40.59 21.52
CA LYS A 361 -22.65 -40.80 20.07
C LYS A 361 -22.00 -42.09 19.54
N LEU A 362 -21.03 -42.68 20.25
CA LEU A 362 -20.44 -43.98 19.87
C LEU A 362 -21.47 -45.13 19.95
N GLY A 363 -22.53 -44.98 20.77
CA GLY A 363 -23.57 -46.00 20.95
C GLY A 363 -23.07 -47.30 21.61
N LEU A 364 -21.92 -47.24 22.30
CA LEU A 364 -21.27 -48.38 22.94
C LEU A 364 -21.73 -48.60 24.41
N THR A 365 -22.66 -47.79 24.91
CA THR A 365 -23.08 -47.71 26.34
C THR A 365 -24.58 -47.42 26.46
N SER A 366 -25.17 -47.58 27.67
CA SER A 366 -26.58 -47.23 27.90
C SER A 366 -26.76 -45.75 28.30
N PRO A 367 -27.82 -45.06 27.83
CA PRO A 367 -28.13 -43.67 28.21
C PRO A 367 -28.32 -43.44 29.72
N GLU A 368 -28.68 -44.50 30.47
CA GLU A 368 -28.95 -44.47 31.91
C GLU A 368 -27.70 -44.10 32.75
N LEU A 369 -26.50 -44.31 32.20
CA LEU A 369 -25.23 -43.97 32.87
C LEU A 369 -25.03 -42.45 33.03
N PHE A 370 -25.72 -41.64 32.21
CA PHE A 370 -25.58 -40.18 32.14
C PHE A 370 -26.71 -39.45 32.87
N ASN A 371 -27.92 -40.00 32.86
CA ASN A 371 -29.14 -39.36 33.42
C ASN A 371 -29.19 -39.28 34.97
N SER A 372 -28.18 -39.79 35.68
CA SER A 372 -28.13 -39.85 37.15
C SER A 372 -27.07 -38.94 37.79
N ARG A 373 -26.35 -38.11 37.01
CA ARG A 373 -25.22 -37.31 37.50
C ARG A 373 -25.53 -35.81 37.57
N GLU A 374 -25.46 -35.26 38.78
CA GLU A 374 -25.67 -33.83 39.08
C GLU A 374 -24.66 -32.92 38.35
N GLU A 375 -23.46 -33.42 38.03
CA GLU A 375 -22.44 -32.66 37.31
C GLU A 375 -22.86 -32.29 35.88
N ILE A 376 -23.59 -33.17 35.18
CA ILE A 376 -24.05 -32.91 33.81
C ILE A 376 -25.13 -31.81 33.80
N VAL A 377 -26.04 -31.84 34.77
CA VAL A 377 -27.06 -30.79 34.97
C VAL A 377 -26.41 -29.42 35.21
N ASN A 378 -25.32 -29.39 35.99
CA ASN A 378 -24.56 -28.16 36.25
C ASN A 378 -23.84 -27.63 35.00
N LEU A 379 -23.29 -28.51 34.16
CA LEU A 379 -22.64 -28.11 32.90
C LEU A 379 -23.67 -27.56 31.89
N MET A 380 -24.84 -28.20 31.79
CA MET A 380 -25.95 -27.71 30.96
C MET A 380 -26.48 -26.36 31.48
N ASP A 381 -26.61 -26.14 32.78
CA ASP A 381 -26.93 -24.81 33.32
C ASP A 381 -25.93 -23.72 32.86
N ILE A 382 -24.63 -24.02 32.90
CA ILE A 382 -23.59 -23.06 32.49
C ILE A 382 -23.73 -22.70 31.01
N GLN A 383 -23.96 -23.68 30.14
CA GLN A 383 -24.18 -23.42 28.71
C GLN A 383 -25.42 -22.54 28.47
N LEU A 384 -26.51 -22.78 29.23
CA LEU A 384 -27.76 -22.03 29.08
C LEU A 384 -27.51 -20.57 29.42
N ARG A 385 -26.84 -20.29 30.55
CA ARG A 385 -26.46 -18.92 30.96
C ARG A 385 -25.45 -18.25 30.04
N ASN A 386 -24.68 -19.03 29.28
CA ASN A 386 -23.75 -18.52 28.27
C ASN A 386 -24.42 -18.21 26.91
N GLY A 387 -25.73 -18.45 26.78
CA GLY A 387 -26.48 -18.20 25.55
C GLY A 387 -26.23 -19.24 24.46
N ASN A 388 -25.71 -20.42 24.80
CA ASN A 388 -25.42 -21.51 23.87
C ASN A 388 -26.68 -22.37 23.61
N ILE A 389 -27.76 -21.73 23.18
CA ILE A 389 -29.10 -22.34 23.13
C ILE A 389 -29.16 -23.57 22.21
N ARG A 390 -28.52 -23.49 21.03
CA ARG A 390 -28.52 -24.60 20.07
C ARG A 390 -27.80 -25.85 20.61
N GLU A 391 -26.63 -25.64 21.22
CA GLU A 391 -25.83 -26.72 21.82
C GLU A 391 -26.64 -27.44 22.90
N ILE A 392 -27.33 -26.68 23.76
CA ILE A 392 -28.20 -27.25 24.78
C ILE A 392 -29.39 -28.01 24.23
N LEU A 393 -30.01 -27.52 23.15
CA LEU A 393 -31.14 -28.21 22.56
C LEU A 393 -30.72 -29.56 22.00
N ASP A 394 -29.58 -29.60 21.31
CA ASP A 394 -28.97 -30.81 20.77
C ASP A 394 -28.57 -31.77 21.91
N GLU A 395 -28.06 -31.25 23.02
CA GLU A 395 -27.72 -32.05 24.21
C GLU A 395 -28.94 -32.64 24.91
N VAL A 396 -30.00 -31.84 25.11
CA VAL A 396 -31.27 -32.32 25.67
C VAL A 396 -31.88 -33.39 24.76
N GLU A 397 -31.76 -33.26 23.44
CA GLU A 397 -32.22 -34.29 22.50
C GLU A 397 -31.35 -35.56 22.58
N LEU A 398 -30.02 -35.41 22.65
CA LEU A 398 -29.07 -36.52 22.68
C LEU A 398 -29.16 -37.36 23.96
N PHE A 399 -29.24 -36.71 25.12
CA PHE A 399 -29.34 -37.39 26.41
C PHE A 399 -30.77 -37.82 26.73
N ASN A 400 -31.76 -37.19 26.10
CA ASN A 400 -33.18 -37.39 26.32
C ASN A 400 -33.53 -37.43 27.83
N PRO A 401 -33.15 -36.39 28.61
CA PRO A 401 -33.37 -36.38 30.04
C PRO A 401 -34.87 -36.24 30.34
N PRO A 402 -35.36 -36.80 31.46
CA PRO A 402 -36.76 -36.60 31.88
C PRO A 402 -37.12 -35.12 32.03
N ASP A 403 -38.38 -34.74 31.77
CA ASP A 403 -38.85 -33.34 31.79
C ASP A 403 -38.50 -32.58 33.09
N HIS A 404 -38.52 -33.25 34.24
CA HIS A 404 -38.17 -32.64 35.53
C HIS A 404 -36.70 -32.21 35.63
N ILE A 405 -35.79 -32.84 34.87
CA ILE A 405 -34.38 -32.44 34.78
C ILE A 405 -34.24 -31.19 33.92
N VAL A 406 -34.96 -31.11 32.80
CA VAL A 406 -35.01 -29.91 31.96
C VAL A 406 -35.56 -28.72 32.77
N GLU A 407 -36.61 -28.95 33.56
CA GLU A 407 -37.14 -27.93 34.48
C GLU A 407 -36.09 -27.51 35.54
N THR A 408 -35.28 -28.46 36.03
CA THR A 408 -34.20 -28.17 36.99
C THR A 408 -33.11 -27.30 36.36
N ILE A 409 -32.72 -27.58 35.11
CA ILE A 409 -31.74 -26.76 34.36
C ILE A 409 -32.26 -25.32 34.21
N ASP A 410 -33.51 -25.15 33.74
CA ASP A 410 -34.12 -23.82 33.57
C ASP A 410 -34.22 -23.04 34.89
N ASN A 411 -34.58 -23.73 35.98
CA ASN A 411 -34.62 -23.14 37.33
C ASN A 411 -33.25 -22.64 37.80
N LEU A 412 -32.20 -23.46 37.64
CA LEU A 412 -30.85 -23.12 38.06
C LEU A 412 -30.31 -21.94 37.26
N SER A 413 -30.54 -21.92 35.95
CA SER A 413 -30.06 -20.87 35.07
C SER A 413 -30.71 -19.52 35.35
N ALA A 414 -32.02 -19.48 35.58
CA ALA A 414 -32.72 -18.26 35.95
C ALA A 414 -32.29 -17.71 37.33
N GLN A 415 -31.95 -18.58 38.29
CA GLN A 415 -31.55 -18.17 39.64
C GLN A 415 -30.12 -17.60 39.71
N LYS A 416 -29.17 -18.11 38.92
CA LYS A 416 -27.74 -17.79 39.05
C LYS A 416 -27.28 -16.49 38.36
N LYS A 417 -28.22 -15.65 37.90
CA LYS A 417 -28.02 -14.42 37.10
C LYS A 417 -27.26 -14.68 35.79
N ILE A 418 -27.83 -14.21 34.69
CA ILE A 418 -27.22 -14.32 33.36
C ILE A 418 -26.18 -13.19 33.22
N PRO A 419 -24.93 -13.49 32.78
CA PRO A 419 -23.92 -12.47 32.57
C PRO A 419 -24.39 -11.42 31.55
N GLU A 420 -24.23 -10.13 31.87
CA GLU A 420 -24.72 -9.03 31.03
C GLU A 420 -24.15 -9.08 29.61
N GLY A 421 -22.88 -9.44 29.43
CA GLY A 421 -22.27 -9.61 28.09
C GLY A 421 -22.82 -10.79 27.26
N ASN A 422 -23.61 -11.68 27.85
CA ASN A 422 -24.18 -12.85 27.16
C ASN A 422 -25.63 -12.63 26.70
N ILE A 423 -26.32 -11.58 27.15
CA ILE A 423 -27.76 -11.37 26.85
C ILE A 423 -28.02 -11.23 25.34
N ILE A 424 -27.07 -10.64 24.59
CA ILE A 424 -27.16 -10.47 23.13
C ILE A 424 -27.33 -11.81 22.40
N ARG A 425 -26.70 -12.89 22.90
CA ARG A 425 -26.76 -14.23 22.27
C ARG A 425 -28.16 -14.83 22.25
N PHE A 426 -29.06 -14.37 23.11
CA PHE A 426 -30.44 -14.82 23.20
C PHE A 426 -31.37 -14.10 22.22
N ILE A 427 -31.01 -12.90 21.74
CA ILE A 427 -31.87 -12.06 20.88
C ILE A 427 -32.35 -12.83 19.64
N GLN A 428 -31.47 -13.61 19.02
CA GLN A 428 -31.78 -14.37 17.81
C GLN A 428 -32.82 -15.48 17.99
N TYR A 429 -33.12 -15.86 19.25
CA TYR A 429 -34.08 -16.91 19.63
C TYR A 429 -35.37 -16.33 20.23
N LEU A 430 -35.46 -15.00 20.39
CA LEU A 430 -36.69 -14.37 20.85
C LEU A 430 -37.84 -14.66 19.87
N GLY A 431 -39.01 -14.93 20.41
CA GLY A 431 -40.22 -15.20 19.64
C GLY A 431 -40.33 -16.62 19.08
N ASP A 432 -39.34 -17.49 19.31
CA ASP A 432 -39.46 -18.92 19.04
C ASP A 432 -40.21 -19.62 20.19
N ASP A 433 -41.49 -19.90 20.00
CA ASP A 433 -42.33 -20.51 21.02
C ASP A 433 -41.87 -21.94 21.38
N GLY A 434 -41.14 -22.65 20.51
CA GLY A 434 -40.62 -23.98 20.81
C GLY A 434 -39.49 -23.93 21.83
N ILE A 435 -38.58 -22.96 21.68
CA ILE A 435 -37.42 -22.78 22.56
C ILE A 435 -37.84 -22.10 23.86
N GLU A 436 -38.64 -21.04 23.77
CA GLU A 436 -39.09 -20.28 24.95
C GLU A 436 -39.93 -21.13 25.89
N ASN A 437 -40.75 -22.07 25.37
CA ASN A 437 -41.52 -22.99 26.21
C ASN A 437 -40.66 -24.08 26.85
N LYS A 438 -39.46 -24.35 26.32
CA LYS A 438 -38.52 -25.33 26.89
C LYS A 438 -37.73 -24.75 28.05
N PHE A 439 -37.42 -23.45 28.01
CA PHE A 439 -36.70 -22.72 29.06
C PHE A 439 -37.42 -21.41 29.47
N PRO A 440 -38.67 -21.49 29.97
CA PRO A 440 -39.53 -20.33 30.17
C PRO A 440 -39.00 -19.36 31.23
N LYS A 441 -38.34 -19.84 32.29
CA LYS A 441 -37.84 -18.97 33.37
C LYS A 441 -36.60 -18.20 32.93
N THR A 442 -35.69 -18.86 32.22
CA THR A 442 -34.48 -18.23 31.67
C THR A 442 -34.85 -17.16 30.64
N PHE A 443 -35.71 -17.49 29.66
CA PHE A 443 -36.11 -16.52 28.64
C PHE A 443 -36.95 -15.36 29.20
N GLY A 444 -37.72 -15.59 30.27
CA GLY A 444 -38.40 -14.51 30.99
C GLY A 444 -37.42 -13.49 31.57
N GLN A 445 -36.37 -13.95 32.26
CA GLN A 445 -35.32 -13.09 32.82
C GLN A 445 -34.52 -12.36 31.73
N VAL A 446 -34.15 -13.04 30.65
CA VAL A 446 -33.35 -12.43 29.57
C VAL A 446 -34.11 -11.33 28.83
N LYS A 447 -35.41 -11.53 28.57
CA LYS A 447 -36.24 -10.49 27.94
C LYS A 447 -36.26 -9.21 28.75
N GLU A 448 -36.41 -9.31 30.07
CA GLU A 448 -36.36 -8.15 30.97
C GLU A 448 -35.01 -7.43 30.89
N LEU A 449 -33.90 -8.18 30.87
CA LEU A 449 -32.56 -7.62 30.75
C LEU A 449 -32.33 -6.93 29.40
N ILE A 450 -32.68 -7.59 28.28
CA ILE A 450 -32.53 -7.04 26.92
C ILE A 450 -33.35 -5.76 26.79
N PHE A 451 -34.64 -5.79 27.14
CA PHE A 451 -35.55 -4.66 26.97
C PHE A 451 -35.11 -3.42 27.77
N ASN A 452 -34.53 -3.62 28.95
CA ASN A 452 -33.95 -2.54 29.76
C ASN A 452 -32.62 -1.99 29.23
N ASP A 453 -31.95 -2.72 28.33
CA ASP A 453 -30.64 -2.39 27.77
C ASP A 453 -30.73 -1.75 26.37
N LEU A 454 -31.83 -1.95 25.63
CA LEU A 454 -32.02 -1.43 24.27
C LEU A 454 -31.78 0.08 24.13
N GLU A 455 -32.24 0.89 25.09
CA GLU A 455 -32.03 2.34 25.06
C GLU A 455 -30.59 2.74 25.44
N LYS A 456 -29.87 1.91 26.19
CA LYS A 456 -28.56 2.26 26.79
C LYS A 456 -27.38 1.69 26.02
N ASN A 457 -27.59 0.63 25.24
CA ASN A 457 -26.55 -0.14 24.60
C ASN A 457 -26.85 -0.32 23.11
N GLU A 458 -26.02 0.31 22.29
CA GLU A 458 -26.15 0.30 20.83
C GLU A 458 -26.01 -1.11 20.24
N ASP A 459 -25.11 -1.94 20.75
CA ASP A 459 -24.89 -3.30 20.24
C ASP A 459 -26.12 -4.19 20.47
N THR A 460 -26.74 -4.09 21.66
CA THR A 460 -27.97 -4.80 22.00
C THR A 460 -29.12 -4.33 21.11
N ALA A 461 -29.24 -3.03 20.87
CA ALA A 461 -30.25 -2.44 19.99
C ALA A 461 -30.06 -2.83 18.52
N ASP A 462 -28.82 -2.83 18.03
CA ASP A 462 -28.48 -3.19 16.66
C ASP A 462 -28.84 -4.65 16.38
N TYR A 463 -28.40 -5.56 17.26
CA TYR A 463 -28.69 -6.99 17.14
C TYR A 463 -30.19 -7.30 17.24
N PHE A 464 -30.92 -6.50 18.05
CA PHE A 464 -32.38 -6.57 18.16
C PHE A 464 -33.09 -6.13 16.87
N VAL A 465 -32.60 -5.11 16.16
CA VAL A 465 -33.17 -4.70 14.88
C VAL A 465 -32.80 -5.67 13.75
N GLU A 466 -31.58 -6.22 13.74
CA GLU A 466 -31.16 -7.24 12.76
C GLU A 466 -32.05 -8.50 12.80
N ASN A 467 -32.48 -8.92 13.99
CA ASN A 467 -33.31 -10.10 14.18
C ASN A 467 -34.82 -9.82 14.18
N LEU A 468 -35.26 -8.58 13.91
CA LEU A 468 -36.67 -8.17 13.96
C LEU A 468 -37.58 -9.05 13.10
N HIS A 469 -37.09 -9.56 11.97
CA HIS A 469 -37.80 -10.49 11.07
C HIS A 469 -38.33 -11.76 11.74
N LYS A 470 -37.78 -12.16 12.88
CA LYS A 470 -38.21 -13.36 13.62
C LYS A 470 -39.40 -13.12 14.54
N TYR A 471 -39.48 -11.92 15.12
CA TYR A 471 -40.43 -11.62 16.20
C TYR A 471 -41.28 -10.39 15.97
N TYR A 472 -41.25 -9.76 14.79
CA TYR A 472 -42.00 -8.54 14.47
C TYR A 472 -43.51 -8.57 14.79
N LYS A 473 -44.12 -9.77 14.80
CA LYS A 473 -45.54 -9.99 15.16
C LYS A 473 -45.81 -10.12 16.66
N LYS A 474 -44.77 -10.19 17.49
CA LYS A 474 -44.93 -10.39 18.94
C LYS A 474 -45.36 -9.06 19.58
N PRO A 475 -46.29 -9.10 20.56
CA PRO A 475 -46.93 -7.89 21.08
C PRO A 475 -45.97 -6.92 21.79
N TRP A 476 -44.86 -7.44 22.32
CA TRP A 476 -43.83 -6.65 23.01
C TRP A 476 -42.90 -5.87 22.07
N VAL A 477 -42.93 -6.12 20.75
CA VAL A 477 -42.06 -5.39 19.80
C VAL A 477 -42.39 -3.92 19.74
N ALA A 478 -43.67 -3.55 19.79
CA ALA A 478 -44.14 -2.18 19.61
C ALA A 478 -43.48 -1.18 20.59
N GLU A 479 -43.30 -1.58 21.85
CA GLU A 479 -42.71 -0.74 22.89
C GLU A 479 -41.17 -0.74 22.83
N ASN A 480 -40.58 -1.89 22.47
CA ASN A 480 -39.14 -2.09 22.53
C ASN A 480 -38.39 -1.58 21.29
N ILE A 481 -39.02 -1.61 20.12
CA ILE A 481 -38.41 -1.13 18.88
C ILE A 481 -38.11 0.38 18.95
N ILE A 482 -38.97 1.16 19.60
CA ILE A 482 -38.77 2.60 19.80
C ILE A 482 -37.52 2.87 20.64
N ASN A 483 -37.29 2.08 21.69
CA ASN A 483 -36.10 2.21 22.53
C ASN A 483 -34.82 1.85 21.77
N ALA A 484 -34.86 0.83 20.91
CA ALA A 484 -33.71 0.46 20.08
C ALA A 484 -33.36 1.54 19.04
N LEU A 485 -34.37 2.20 18.46
CA LEU A 485 -34.19 3.21 17.41
C LEU A 485 -33.70 4.57 17.92
N LYS A 486 -33.47 4.74 19.23
CA LYS A 486 -32.85 5.94 19.79
C LYS A 486 -31.36 6.08 19.40
N HIS A 487 -30.71 4.99 19.00
CA HIS A 487 -29.34 5.00 18.49
C HIS A 487 -29.31 5.28 16.98
N TYR A 488 -28.43 6.18 16.55
CA TYR A 488 -28.37 6.64 15.16
C TYR A 488 -28.05 5.52 14.15
N SER A 489 -27.04 4.69 14.42
CA SER A 489 -26.65 3.57 13.54
C SER A 489 -27.79 2.57 13.34
N VAL A 490 -28.55 2.32 14.40
CA VAL A 490 -29.71 1.42 14.43
C VAL A 490 -30.90 2.04 13.69
N ALA A 491 -31.19 3.33 13.91
CA ALA A 491 -32.19 4.08 13.17
C ALA A 491 -31.91 4.10 11.65
N LYS A 492 -30.64 4.32 11.28
CA LYS A 492 -30.17 4.28 9.89
C LYS A 492 -30.36 2.89 9.26
N LYS A 493 -30.02 1.82 10.00
CA LYS A 493 -30.21 0.45 9.53
C LYS A 493 -31.69 0.12 9.32
N PHE A 494 -32.55 0.49 10.28
CA PHE A 494 -34.01 0.34 10.16
C PHE A 494 -34.57 1.09 8.95
N TYR A 495 -34.13 2.34 8.74
CA TYR A 495 -34.53 3.14 7.58
C TYR A 495 -34.01 2.56 6.26
N ALA A 496 -32.76 2.07 6.21
CA ALA A 496 -32.20 1.44 5.03
C ALA A 496 -32.96 0.17 4.62
N ILE A 497 -33.41 -0.64 5.59
CA ILE A 497 -34.27 -1.81 5.33
C ILE A 497 -35.61 -1.38 4.72
N TYR A 498 -36.12 -0.21 5.11
CA TYR A 498 -37.33 0.38 4.51
C TYR A 498 -37.10 0.95 3.10
N ASP A 499 -35.98 1.66 2.87
CA ASP A 499 -35.72 2.43 1.64
C ASP A 499 -35.12 1.57 0.50
N PHE A 500 -34.30 0.57 0.81
CA PHE A 500 -33.65 -0.32 -0.17
C PHE A 500 -34.48 -1.56 -0.55
N GLY A 501 -35.72 -1.70 -0.08
CA GLY A 501 -36.65 -2.72 -0.56
C GLY A 501 -36.92 -2.50 -2.05
N LYS A 502 -36.18 -3.22 -2.90
CA LYS A 502 -36.22 -3.07 -4.37
C LYS A 502 -37.55 -3.48 -5.00
N ASP A 503 -38.47 -4.04 -4.22
CA ASP A 503 -39.89 -4.10 -4.51
C ASP A 503 -40.65 -3.65 -3.25
N LYS A 504 -41.71 -2.84 -3.41
CA LYS A 504 -42.48 -2.24 -2.30
C LYS A 504 -43.19 -3.25 -1.38
N ASP A 505 -42.94 -4.55 -1.57
CA ASP A 505 -43.56 -5.70 -0.92
C ASP A 505 -42.59 -6.50 0.01
N ASP A 506 -41.30 -6.17 0.08
CA ASP A 506 -40.28 -6.97 0.80
C ASP A 506 -40.00 -6.58 2.27
N CYS A 507 -40.67 -5.56 2.82
CA CYS A 507 -40.59 -5.25 4.26
C CYS A 507 -41.69 -6.02 5.02
N PRO A 508 -41.37 -7.10 5.76
CA PRO A 508 -42.37 -8.03 6.29
C PRO A 508 -43.31 -7.39 7.33
N TRP A 509 -42.85 -6.30 7.94
CA TRP A 509 -43.51 -5.61 9.04
C TRP A 509 -44.05 -4.22 8.68
N LYS A 510 -44.05 -3.83 7.40
CA LYS A 510 -44.60 -2.55 6.93
C LYS A 510 -46.08 -2.33 7.29
N ASN A 511 -46.83 -3.42 7.44
CA ASN A 511 -48.25 -3.41 7.78
C ASN A 511 -48.51 -3.56 9.29
N GLU A 512 -47.47 -3.64 10.12
CA GLU A 512 -47.64 -3.72 11.57
C GLU A 512 -48.06 -2.37 12.16
N VAL A 513 -48.89 -2.41 13.21
CA VAL A 513 -49.48 -1.21 13.82
C VAL A 513 -48.41 -0.27 14.40
N TRP A 514 -47.30 -0.82 14.89
CA TRP A 514 -46.19 -0.07 15.48
C TRP A 514 -45.24 0.54 14.44
N PHE A 515 -45.31 0.14 13.17
CA PHE A 515 -44.33 0.52 12.15
C PHE A 515 -44.26 2.02 11.91
N SER A 516 -45.42 2.69 11.89
CA SER A 516 -45.49 4.14 11.67
C SER A 516 -44.78 4.91 12.79
N ASP A 517 -44.92 4.48 14.04
CA ASP A 517 -44.31 5.14 15.19
C ASP A 517 -42.79 4.90 15.21
N ALA A 518 -42.36 3.69 14.88
CA ALA A 518 -40.94 3.35 14.72
C ALA A 518 -40.27 4.14 13.60
N LEU A 519 -40.93 4.29 12.44
CA LEU A 519 -40.43 5.07 11.32
C LEU A 519 -40.33 6.57 11.66
N ASN A 520 -41.28 7.10 12.43
CA ASN A 520 -41.22 8.48 12.90
C ASN A 520 -40.05 8.71 13.85
N GLU A 521 -39.79 7.80 14.80
CA GLU A 521 -38.64 7.93 15.71
C GLU A 521 -37.31 7.80 14.94
N ALA A 522 -37.21 6.85 14.01
CA ALA A 522 -36.02 6.71 13.16
C ALA A 522 -35.76 7.98 12.33
N ASN A 523 -36.80 8.55 11.70
CA ASN A 523 -36.69 9.80 10.95
C ASN A 523 -36.31 10.99 11.82
N LYS A 524 -36.80 11.06 13.06
CA LYS A 524 -36.43 12.09 14.02
C LYS A 524 -34.94 12.01 14.37
N VAL A 525 -34.45 10.82 14.75
CA VAL A 525 -33.03 10.59 15.06
C VAL A 525 -32.15 10.85 13.83
N LEU A 526 -32.58 10.42 12.63
CA LEU A 526 -31.87 10.69 11.38
C LEU A 526 -31.88 12.18 11.02
N GLY A 527 -32.98 12.89 11.22
CA GLY A 527 -33.09 14.34 10.98
C GLY A 527 -32.21 15.16 11.91
N GLU A 528 -32.20 14.83 13.21
CA GLU A 528 -31.29 15.41 14.20
C GLU A 528 -29.81 15.13 13.87
N HIS A 529 -29.52 14.02 13.18
CA HIS A 529 -28.17 13.69 12.73
C HIS A 529 -27.81 14.31 11.37
N ILE A 530 -28.76 14.50 10.44
CA ILE A 530 -28.54 15.14 9.13
C ILE A 530 -28.21 16.63 9.28
N GLU A 531 -28.81 17.32 10.26
CA GLU A 531 -28.39 18.69 10.63
C GLU A 531 -26.97 18.74 11.21
N ASN A 532 -26.42 17.59 11.62
CA ASN A 532 -25.04 17.41 12.07
C ASN A 532 -24.14 16.70 11.00
N GLN A 533 -24.67 16.27 9.84
CA GLN A 533 -23.95 15.42 8.87
C GLN A 533 -23.00 16.16 7.92
N ASP A 534 -23.01 17.49 7.86
CA ASP A 534 -21.94 18.22 7.18
C ASP A 534 -20.57 18.06 7.87
N ASP A 535 -20.53 17.41 9.03
CA ASP A 535 -19.31 17.11 9.81
C ASP A 535 -18.94 15.61 9.86
N TRP A 536 -19.77 14.67 9.37
CA TRP A 536 -19.51 13.22 9.54
C TRP A 536 -18.63 12.56 8.47
N GLN A 537 -18.15 13.30 7.46
CA GLN A 537 -17.03 12.83 6.63
C GLN A 537 -15.66 13.11 7.29
N ASP A 538 -15.65 13.69 8.49
CA ASP A 538 -14.44 14.11 9.17
C ASP A 538 -13.90 13.05 10.14
N ASP A 539 -14.75 12.20 10.74
CA ASP A 539 -14.35 11.26 11.80
C ASP A 539 -13.35 10.16 11.37
N GLU A 540 -13.38 9.71 10.11
CA GLU A 540 -12.50 8.63 9.63
C GLU A 540 -11.03 9.08 9.45
N TYR A 541 -10.77 10.40 9.40
CA TYR A 541 -9.45 11.00 9.19
C TYR A 541 -9.15 12.17 10.16
N GLU A 542 -9.96 12.35 11.22
CA GLU A 542 -9.85 13.44 12.21
C GLU A 542 -8.65 13.32 13.17
N ARG A 543 -8.03 12.14 13.22
CA ARG A 543 -6.73 11.93 13.86
C ARG A 543 -5.69 12.62 12.97
N GLY A 544 -4.81 13.44 13.54
CA GLY A 544 -3.87 14.27 12.77
C GLY A 544 -2.88 13.47 11.91
N LEU A 545 -1.70 14.02 11.64
CA LEU A 545 -0.54 13.24 11.14
C LEU A 545 -0.08 12.17 12.16
N GLU A 546 -1.00 11.43 12.77
CA GLU A 546 -0.78 10.30 13.68
C GLU A 546 -0.35 9.07 12.86
N ASN A 547 0.49 8.24 13.48
CA ASN A 547 1.23 7.11 12.92
C ASN A 547 0.55 6.43 11.71
N GLU A 548 0.90 6.89 10.49
CA GLU A 548 0.13 6.60 9.27
C GLU A 548 0.42 5.23 8.66
N GLY A 549 1.29 4.43 9.27
CA GLY A 549 1.61 3.08 8.79
C GLY A 549 0.41 2.13 8.76
N PHE A 550 -0.71 2.47 9.43
CA PHE A 550 -1.75 1.52 9.78
C PHE A 550 -3.17 2.04 9.51
N LYS A 551 -3.71 1.75 8.33
CA LYS A 551 -5.15 1.81 8.04
C LYS A 551 -5.63 0.43 7.60
N GLU A 552 -6.76 -0.02 8.13
CA GLU A 552 -7.33 -1.36 7.87
C GLU A 552 -7.99 -1.48 6.48
N GLU A 553 -8.15 -0.36 5.78
CA GLU A 553 -8.84 -0.28 4.50
C GLU A 553 -7.83 -0.07 3.36
N ASP A 554 -7.21 -1.17 2.96
CA ASP A 554 -6.42 -1.23 1.74
C ASP A 554 -7.35 -1.61 0.56
N PRO A 555 -7.44 -0.83 -0.53
CA PRO A 555 -8.43 -1.04 -1.60
C PRO A 555 -8.27 -2.34 -2.39
N TYR A 556 -7.17 -3.08 -2.25
CA TYR A 556 -6.87 -4.27 -3.06
C TYR A 556 -7.49 -5.56 -2.51
N GLU A 557 -8.82 -5.67 -2.50
CA GLU A 557 -9.50 -6.91 -2.10
C GLU A 557 -8.95 -8.12 -2.92
N LYS A 558 -8.29 -9.07 -2.23
CA LYS A 558 -7.76 -10.37 -2.72
C LYS A 558 -6.34 -10.40 -3.34
N HIS A 559 -5.48 -9.40 -3.11
CA HIS A 559 -4.05 -9.45 -3.51
C HIS A 559 -3.13 -9.97 -2.38
N GLU A 560 -2.00 -10.61 -2.71
CA GLU A 560 -1.02 -11.11 -1.71
C GLU A 560 -0.37 -9.99 -0.88
N TRP A 561 -0.39 -8.76 -1.41
CA TRP A 561 0.08 -7.54 -0.74
C TRP A 561 -1.02 -6.76 -0.01
N LEU A 562 -2.22 -7.35 0.15
CA LEU A 562 -3.31 -6.77 0.94
C LEU A 562 -2.83 -6.53 2.38
N PHE A 563 -2.81 -5.26 2.79
CA PHE A 563 -2.43 -4.88 4.14
C PHE A 563 -3.67 -4.84 5.06
N GLY A 564 -4.15 -6.02 5.44
CA GLY A 564 -5.34 -6.17 6.28
C GLY A 564 -5.06 -5.99 7.78
N HIS A 565 -6.11 -6.16 8.60
CA HIS A 565 -6.07 -6.04 10.05
C HIS A 565 -4.94 -6.87 10.71
N ASN A 566 -4.69 -8.10 10.24
CA ASN A 566 -3.63 -8.95 10.78
C ASN A 566 -2.24 -8.38 10.49
N GLN A 567 -2.00 -7.92 9.26
CA GLN A 567 -0.75 -7.28 8.83
C GLN A 567 -0.51 -5.99 9.62
N VAL A 568 -1.57 -5.23 9.93
CA VAL A 568 -1.50 -4.03 10.78
C VAL A 568 -1.03 -4.38 12.20
N LEU A 569 -1.62 -5.39 12.85
CA LEU A 569 -1.20 -5.81 14.20
C LEU A 569 0.26 -6.29 14.23
N MET A 570 0.66 -7.06 13.23
CA MET A 570 2.03 -7.54 13.09
C MET A 570 3.01 -6.39 12.90
N SER A 571 2.71 -5.49 11.97
CA SER A 571 3.58 -4.37 11.65
C SER A 571 3.68 -3.36 12.80
N LYS A 572 2.62 -3.12 13.58
CA LYS A 572 2.70 -2.32 14.82
C LYS A 572 3.62 -2.96 15.87
N SER A 573 3.62 -4.29 15.96
CA SER A 573 4.53 -5.00 16.86
C SER A 573 5.99 -4.88 16.42
N ILE A 574 6.24 -5.01 15.11
CA ILE A 574 7.57 -4.86 14.50
C ILE A 574 8.10 -3.43 14.62
N GLU A 575 7.26 -2.43 14.37
CA GLU A 575 7.59 -1.01 14.51
C GLU A 575 8.16 -0.69 15.90
N LYS A 576 7.51 -1.18 16.96
CA LYS A 576 7.96 -0.98 18.34
C LYS A 576 9.33 -1.62 18.60
N ILE A 577 9.59 -2.81 18.05
CA ILE A 577 10.90 -3.47 18.15
C ILE A 577 11.97 -2.64 17.43
N ILE A 578 11.68 -2.16 16.21
CA ILE A 578 12.55 -1.26 15.43
C ILE A 578 12.80 0.05 16.21
N ALA A 579 11.82 0.54 16.96
CA ALA A 579 11.98 1.71 17.83
C ALA A 579 12.80 1.44 19.10
N GLY A 580 13.21 0.19 19.35
CA GLY A 580 14.05 -0.21 20.48
C GLY A 580 13.29 -0.75 21.70
N GLU A 581 11.98 -1.01 21.60
CA GLU A 581 11.22 -1.64 22.69
C GLU A 581 11.61 -3.13 22.83
N ASP A 582 11.81 -3.59 24.07
CA ASP A 582 12.07 -5.01 24.38
C ASP A 582 10.76 -5.82 24.35
N ILE A 583 10.31 -6.14 23.14
CA ILE A 583 9.09 -6.92 22.90
C ILE A 583 9.46 -8.33 22.45
N LYS A 584 9.15 -9.32 23.29
CA LYS A 584 9.44 -10.74 23.03
C LYS A 584 8.37 -11.44 22.19
N LYS A 585 7.26 -10.77 21.88
CA LYS A 585 6.10 -11.35 21.20
C LYS A 585 5.52 -10.44 20.13
N ILE A 586 5.39 -10.95 18.90
CA ILE A 586 4.63 -10.29 17.83
C ILE A 586 3.16 -10.67 17.97
N THR A 587 2.26 -9.68 17.87
CA THR A 587 0.81 -9.91 17.86
C THR A 587 0.33 -10.10 16.42
N ALA A 588 -0.40 -11.18 16.15
CA ALA A 588 -1.02 -11.47 14.86
C ALA A 588 -2.43 -12.04 15.05
N GLY A 589 -3.33 -11.88 14.08
CA GLY A 589 -4.63 -12.54 14.13
C GLY A 589 -4.52 -14.04 13.81
N LYS A 590 -5.37 -14.87 14.42
CA LYS A 590 -5.44 -16.31 14.16
C LYS A 590 -5.83 -16.55 12.69
N GLU A 591 -5.00 -17.29 11.93
CA GLU A 591 -5.39 -17.82 10.62
C GLU A 591 -6.62 -18.72 10.81
N VAL A 592 -7.78 -18.25 10.38
CA VAL A 592 -8.91 -19.15 10.12
C VAL A 592 -8.54 -19.90 8.85
N LYS A 593 -8.27 -21.20 8.98
CA LYS A 593 -8.23 -22.09 7.81
C LYS A 593 -9.53 -21.91 7.05
N SER A 594 -9.50 -21.17 5.94
CA SER A 594 -10.55 -21.26 4.95
C SER A 594 -10.56 -22.73 4.49
N LEU A 595 -11.66 -23.41 4.75
CA LEU A 595 -11.99 -24.67 4.10
C LEU A 595 -11.88 -24.43 2.59
N GLY A 596 -10.88 -25.05 1.97
CA GLY A 596 -10.62 -24.93 0.55
C GLY A 596 -11.86 -25.30 -0.26
N ARG A 597 -12.32 -24.35 -1.08
CA ARG A 597 -12.77 -24.69 -2.43
C ARG A 597 -11.64 -24.31 -3.36
N GLU A 598 -10.80 -25.29 -3.68
CA GLU A 598 -9.97 -25.24 -4.88
C GLU A 598 -10.91 -25.06 -6.09
N GLN A 599 -11.00 -23.85 -6.63
CA GLN A 599 -11.23 -23.70 -8.05
C GLN A 599 -9.87 -23.49 -8.69
N THR A 600 -9.35 -24.57 -9.26
CA THR A 600 -8.24 -24.53 -10.20
C THR A 600 -8.63 -23.61 -11.35
N VAL A 601 -8.19 -22.34 -11.33
CA VAL A 601 -8.25 -21.49 -12.52
C VAL A 601 -7.10 -21.95 -13.42
N GLN A 602 -7.40 -22.90 -14.31
CA GLN A 602 -6.54 -23.12 -15.46
C GLN A 602 -6.60 -21.87 -16.33
N MET A 603 -5.50 -21.12 -16.39
CA MET A 603 -5.29 -20.14 -17.45
C MET A 603 -5.16 -20.88 -18.79
N SER A 604 -6.22 -20.89 -19.60
CA SER A 604 -6.09 -21.16 -21.02
C SER A 604 -6.15 -19.85 -21.80
N HIS A 605 -5.02 -19.47 -22.40
CA HIS A 605 -4.99 -18.53 -23.50
C HIS A 605 -5.96 -18.99 -24.61
N ALA A 606 -6.97 -18.19 -24.92
CA ALA A 606 -7.74 -18.35 -26.15
C ALA A 606 -7.73 -17.02 -26.92
N LYS A 607 -6.83 -16.95 -27.92
CA LYS A 607 -6.99 -16.07 -29.07
C LYS A 607 -8.25 -16.49 -29.83
N SER A 608 -9.26 -15.63 -29.94
CA SER A 608 -10.05 -15.54 -31.17
C SER A 608 -10.82 -14.22 -31.25
N LYS A 609 -10.68 -13.58 -32.41
CA LYS A 609 -11.51 -12.48 -32.91
C LYS A 609 -12.98 -12.91 -33.05
N GLN A 610 -13.86 -11.91 -33.02
CA GLN A 610 -15.28 -11.91 -33.44
C GLN A 610 -16.22 -12.68 -32.51
N GLU A 611 -17.01 -11.94 -31.71
CA GLU A 611 -18.44 -11.75 -31.94
C GLU A 611 -19.03 -10.83 -30.86
N GLN A 612 -19.81 -9.84 -31.30
CA GLN A 612 -20.74 -9.10 -30.45
C GLN A 612 -21.87 -10.05 -30.04
N SER A 613 -22.05 -10.30 -28.75
CA SER A 613 -23.35 -10.70 -28.22
C SER A 613 -23.47 -10.30 -26.74
N GLU A 614 -24.71 -9.93 -26.40
CA GLU A 614 -25.15 -9.41 -25.11
C GLU A 614 -24.85 -10.39 -23.97
N TRP A 615 -24.24 -9.90 -22.89
CA TRP A 615 -24.04 -10.67 -21.67
C TRP A 615 -25.25 -10.48 -20.75
N GLU A 616 -26.26 -11.34 -20.89
CA GLU A 616 -27.21 -11.61 -19.81
C GLU A 616 -26.54 -12.55 -18.81
N TYR A 617 -26.41 -12.10 -17.55
CA TYR A 617 -25.96 -12.95 -16.45
C TYR A 617 -27.18 -13.56 -15.75
N GLU A 618 -27.32 -14.89 -15.83
CA GLU A 618 -28.14 -15.65 -14.88
C GLU A 618 -27.52 -15.56 -13.49
N ILE A 619 -28.32 -15.09 -12.53
CA ILE A 619 -27.96 -14.93 -11.13
C ILE A 619 -28.22 -16.24 -10.41
N ASP A 620 -27.17 -16.94 -9.98
CA ASP A 620 -27.30 -17.94 -8.91
C ASP A 620 -27.25 -17.23 -7.55
N GLN A 621 -28.39 -17.21 -6.85
CA GLN A 621 -28.65 -16.45 -5.63
C GLN A 621 -28.34 -17.22 -4.33
N SER A 622 -27.52 -18.27 -4.33
CA SER A 622 -27.21 -18.99 -3.09
C SER A 622 -25.92 -18.52 -2.41
N GLY A 623 -26.09 -17.67 -1.39
CA GLY A 623 -25.27 -17.67 -0.16
C GLY A 623 -24.03 -16.79 -0.13
N LEU A 624 -24.14 -15.63 0.52
CA LEU A 624 -23.03 -14.96 1.22
C LEU A 624 -23.63 -14.10 2.36
N GLN A 625 -23.72 -14.70 3.55
CA GLN A 625 -23.82 -13.92 4.79
C GLN A 625 -22.44 -13.33 5.08
N SER A 626 -22.39 -12.04 5.42
CA SER A 626 -21.20 -11.38 5.93
C SER A 626 -20.90 -11.89 7.35
N GLU A 627 -19.90 -12.75 7.50
CA GLU A 627 -19.36 -13.07 8.82
C GLU A 627 -18.58 -11.85 9.35
N LYS A 628 -19.05 -11.25 10.45
CA LYS A 628 -18.21 -10.39 11.31
C LYS A 628 -17.14 -11.30 11.94
N PHE A 629 -15.87 -11.12 11.56
CA PHE A 629 -14.76 -11.86 12.17
C PHE A 629 -14.57 -11.43 13.62
N ALA A 630 -14.79 -12.34 14.57
CA ALA A 630 -14.22 -12.21 15.90
C ALA A 630 -12.71 -12.46 15.79
N THR A 631 -11.89 -11.42 15.91
CA THR A 631 -10.43 -11.50 15.84
C THR A 631 -9.88 -12.08 17.13
N ASN A 632 -9.54 -13.37 17.11
CA ASN A 632 -8.71 -13.97 18.17
C ASN A 632 -7.25 -13.56 17.94
N GLU A 633 -6.74 -12.63 18.76
CA GLU A 633 -5.32 -12.25 18.77
C GLU A 633 -4.44 -13.41 19.26
N VAL A 634 -3.35 -13.67 18.55
CA VAL A 634 -2.32 -14.64 18.90
C VAL A 634 -1.00 -13.89 19.09
N LYS A 635 -0.37 -14.09 20.24
CA LYS A 635 0.97 -13.56 20.52
C LYS A 635 1.99 -14.67 20.29
N VAL A 636 2.90 -14.45 19.33
CA VAL A 636 3.93 -15.42 18.93
C VAL A 636 5.29 -14.95 19.44
N ASP A 637 5.99 -15.82 20.16
CA ASP A 637 7.36 -15.56 20.62
C ASP A 637 8.31 -15.42 19.41
N ILE A 638 9.20 -14.42 19.45
CA ILE A 638 10.24 -14.23 18.45
C ILE A 638 11.61 -14.63 18.99
N SER A 639 12.53 -15.01 18.10
CA SER A 639 13.91 -15.34 18.46
C SER A 639 14.65 -14.10 18.97
N GLU A 640 15.59 -14.28 19.90
CA GLU A 640 16.47 -13.18 20.35
C GLU A 640 17.29 -12.60 19.18
N GLU A 641 17.61 -13.43 18.18
CA GLU A 641 18.31 -12.99 16.97
C GLU A 641 17.44 -12.07 16.12
N LEU A 642 16.19 -12.46 15.82
CA LEU A 642 15.26 -11.63 15.07
C LEU A 642 15.01 -10.28 15.77
N GLN A 643 14.89 -10.29 17.10
CA GLN A 643 14.72 -9.06 17.88
C GLN A 643 15.93 -8.13 17.70
N LYS A 644 17.15 -8.67 17.78
CA LYS A 644 18.38 -7.91 17.61
C LYS A 644 18.53 -7.36 16.18
N GLN A 645 18.17 -8.13 15.16
CA GLN A 645 18.25 -7.68 13.76
C GLN A 645 17.23 -6.58 13.45
N LEU A 646 16.02 -6.67 14.00
CA LEU A 646 15.03 -5.60 13.90
C LEU A 646 15.51 -4.31 14.59
N GLN A 647 16.24 -4.43 15.70
CA GLN A 647 16.89 -3.28 16.35
C GLN A 647 18.03 -2.71 15.49
N GLU A 648 18.83 -3.54 14.81
CA GLU A 648 19.85 -3.10 13.86
C GLU A 648 19.24 -2.33 12.67
N ILE A 649 18.08 -2.78 12.17
CA ILE A 649 17.30 -2.02 11.18
C ILE A 649 16.94 -0.62 11.73
N GLY A 650 16.53 -0.54 13.00
CA GLY A 650 16.28 0.73 13.69
C GLY A 650 17.50 1.66 13.70
N GLU A 651 18.69 1.12 13.97
CA GLU A 651 19.95 1.88 13.91
C GLU A 651 20.28 2.37 12.49
N LYS A 652 20.08 1.52 11.46
CA LYS A 652 20.27 1.90 10.05
C LYS A 652 19.31 3.01 9.62
N ILE A 653 18.06 2.97 10.07
CA ILE A 653 17.08 4.04 9.85
C ILE A 653 17.57 5.34 10.49
N GLU A 654 18.03 5.31 11.74
CA GLU A 654 18.52 6.49 12.45
C GLU A 654 19.71 7.13 11.72
N ILE A 655 20.72 6.35 11.32
CA ILE A 655 21.88 6.84 10.59
C ILE A 655 21.46 7.50 9.26
N SER A 656 20.56 6.85 8.51
CA SER A 656 20.08 7.37 7.23
C SER A 656 19.24 8.64 7.41
N TYR A 657 18.43 8.69 8.46
CA TYR A 657 17.63 9.85 8.83
C TYR A 657 18.51 11.06 9.19
N GLN A 658 19.59 10.86 9.96
CA GLN A 658 20.52 11.95 10.27
C GLN A 658 21.19 12.52 9.00
N LYS A 659 21.62 11.67 8.06
CA LYS A 659 22.13 12.12 6.75
C LYS A 659 21.08 12.91 5.97
N PHE A 660 19.83 12.44 5.97
CA PHE A 660 18.72 13.15 5.35
C PHE A 660 18.51 14.55 5.98
N LEU A 661 18.54 14.67 7.31
CA LEU A 661 18.42 15.96 7.98
C LEU A 661 19.57 16.92 7.62
N GLU A 662 20.79 16.42 7.44
CA GLU A 662 21.92 17.23 6.96
C GLU A 662 21.73 17.73 5.52
N GLN A 663 21.19 16.88 4.64
CA GLN A 663 20.81 17.28 3.28
C GLN A 663 19.72 18.35 3.29
N VAL A 664 18.69 18.18 4.12
CA VAL A 664 17.62 19.18 4.29
C VAL A 664 18.20 20.51 4.79
N ARG A 665 19.08 20.46 5.80
CA ARG A 665 19.72 21.65 6.37
C ARG A 665 20.54 22.44 5.33
N SER A 666 21.26 21.74 4.48
CA SER A 666 22.16 22.36 3.48
C SER A 666 21.46 22.75 2.17
N ASN A 667 20.25 22.26 1.91
CA ASN A 667 19.55 22.49 0.65
C ASN A 667 18.91 23.90 0.59
N PRO A 668 19.33 24.81 -0.32
CA PRO A 668 18.79 26.17 -0.39
C PRO A 668 17.38 26.25 -1.00
N LYS A 669 16.90 25.19 -1.66
CA LYS A 669 15.58 25.18 -2.33
C LYS A 669 14.43 24.83 -1.39
N ILE A 670 14.72 24.19 -0.25
CA ILE A 670 13.71 23.87 0.75
C ILE A 670 13.41 25.12 1.59
N ASP A 671 12.12 25.38 1.77
CA ASP A 671 11.61 26.50 2.57
C ASP A 671 12.09 26.44 4.04
N SER A 672 12.30 27.61 4.65
CA SER A 672 12.83 27.72 6.01
C SER A 672 11.94 27.08 7.07
N GLU A 673 10.62 27.12 6.89
CA GLU A 673 9.66 26.56 7.84
C GLU A 673 9.62 25.05 7.73
N ASP A 674 9.69 24.49 6.51
CA ASP A 674 9.81 23.04 6.32
C ASP A 674 11.11 22.50 6.94
N LYS A 675 12.22 23.25 6.79
CA LYS A 675 13.48 22.92 7.47
C LYS A 675 13.32 22.92 8.98
N GLU A 676 12.73 23.98 9.53
CA GLU A 676 12.56 24.09 10.98
C GLU A 676 11.60 23.02 11.51
N GLY A 677 10.51 22.72 10.80
CA GLY A 677 9.55 21.67 11.16
C GLY A 677 10.14 20.25 11.11
N LEU A 678 11.20 20.02 10.33
CA LEU A 678 11.93 18.74 10.27
C LEU A 678 13.08 18.66 11.28
N LEU A 679 13.86 19.74 11.41
CA LEU A 679 15.06 19.78 12.25
C LEU A 679 14.71 20.02 13.72
N ASN A 680 13.70 20.85 13.99
CA ASN A 680 13.32 21.32 15.32
C ASN A 680 11.78 21.31 15.47
N PRO A 681 11.08 20.17 15.31
CA PRO A 681 9.62 20.12 15.31
C PRO A 681 8.96 20.72 16.57
N GLU A 682 9.64 20.71 17.72
CA GLU A 682 9.13 21.29 18.97
C GLU A 682 9.13 22.83 18.99
N SER A 683 9.97 23.49 18.19
CA SER A 683 10.10 24.96 18.20
C SER A 683 8.97 25.66 17.44
N ILE A 684 8.33 24.98 16.48
CA ILE A 684 7.43 25.60 15.50
C ILE A 684 5.98 25.75 16.00
N GLY A 685 5.65 25.16 17.14
CA GLY A 685 4.31 25.27 17.76
C GLY A 685 3.19 24.52 17.02
N VAL A 686 3.51 23.75 15.98
CA VAL A 686 2.55 22.93 15.22
C VAL A 686 2.73 21.45 15.59
N LYS A 687 1.69 20.83 16.13
CA LYS A 687 1.74 19.41 16.54
C LYS A 687 1.80 18.50 15.32
N MET A 688 2.88 17.72 15.19
CA MET A 688 3.09 16.69 14.18
C MET A 688 3.85 15.51 14.79
N THR A 689 3.52 14.28 14.40
CA THR A 689 4.33 13.10 14.76
C THR A 689 5.70 13.19 14.10
N PRO A 690 6.82 12.93 14.81
CA PRO A 690 8.16 12.94 14.21
C PRO A 690 8.24 12.09 12.94
N LEU A 691 8.91 12.58 11.89
CA LEU A 691 8.99 11.87 10.61
C LEU A 691 9.64 10.49 10.75
N ILE A 692 10.61 10.36 11.64
CA ILE A 692 11.28 9.09 11.91
C ILE A 692 10.33 8.00 12.44
N GLU A 693 9.30 8.35 13.22
CA GLU A 693 8.30 7.38 13.70
C GLU A 693 7.51 6.82 12.52
N ASN A 694 7.07 7.69 11.60
CA ASN A 694 6.40 7.27 10.38
C ASN A 694 7.31 6.39 9.50
N ILE A 695 8.60 6.73 9.37
CA ILE A 695 9.55 5.91 8.60
C ILE A 695 9.69 4.51 9.21
N ARG A 696 9.79 4.39 10.54
CA ARG A 696 9.83 3.09 11.23
C ARG A 696 8.55 2.29 10.94
N ALA A 697 7.39 2.93 10.97
CA ALA A 697 6.13 2.29 10.63
C ALA A 697 6.08 1.84 9.15
N PHE A 698 6.64 2.63 8.23
CA PHE A 698 6.69 2.29 6.80
C PHE A 698 7.63 1.12 6.51
N ILE A 699 8.79 1.07 7.18
CA ILE A 699 9.72 -0.07 7.08
C ILE A 699 9.12 -1.33 7.72
N ALA A 700 8.42 -1.19 8.85
CA ALA A 700 7.69 -2.32 9.43
C ALA A 700 6.63 -2.85 8.46
N ARG A 701 5.89 -1.96 7.78
CA ARG A 701 4.93 -2.33 6.73
C ARG A 701 5.62 -3.05 5.58
N LEU A 702 6.75 -2.54 5.09
CA LEU A 702 7.54 -3.16 4.04
C LEU A 702 7.97 -4.58 4.41
N ILE A 703 8.47 -4.81 5.63
CA ILE A 703 8.86 -6.14 6.13
C ILE A 703 7.65 -7.10 6.13
N VAL A 704 6.49 -6.64 6.59
CA VAL A 704 5.26 -7.45 6.62
C VAL A 704 4.76 -7.76 5.20
N GLN A 705 4.86 -6.81 4.27
CA GLN A 705 4.48 -7.03 2.87
C GLN A 705 5.44 -8.01 2.16
N LEU A 706 6.74 -7.89 2.37
CA LEU A 706 7.75 -8.80 1.81
C LEU A 706 7.65 -10.22 2.38
N SER A 707 7.13 -10.37 3.61
CA SER A 707 6.85 -11.67 4.24
C SER A 707 5.43 -12.18 3.98
N ASN A 708 4.66 -11.54 3.09
CA ASN A 708 3.26 -11.89 2.77
C ASN A 708 2.35 -11.99 4.01
N GLY A 709 2.66 -11.24 5.09
CA GLY A 709 1.94 -11.32 6.35
C GLY A 709 2.15 -12.61 7.14
N LYS A 710 3.18 -13.41 6.84
CA LYS A 710 3.48 -14.67 7.53
C LYS A 710 4.64 -14.50 8.51
N ILE A 711 4.38 -14.81 9.79
CA ILE A 711 5.40 -14.70 10.85
C ILE A 711 6.64 -15.54 10.55
N SER A 712 6.46 -16.75 9.99
CA SER A 712 7.57 -17.66 9.66
C SER A 712 8.50 -17.12 8.56
N GLU A 713 8.06 -16.14 7.77
CA GLU A 713 8.85 -15.56 6.67
C GLU A 713 9.55 -14.26 7.11
N ILE A 714 9.17 -13.66 8.26
CA ILE A 714 9.74 -12.39 8.74
C ILE A 714 11.26 -12.49 8.93
N GLU A 715 11.74 -13.51 9.64
CA GLU A 715 13.17 -13.67 9.94
C GLU A 715 14.01 -13.76 8.66
N GLY A 716 13.53 -14.51 7.67
CA GLY A 716 14.18 -14.59 6.36
C GLY A 716 14.22 -13.24 5.64
N MET A 717 13.14 -12.44 5.70
CA MET A 717 13.11 -11.11 5.07
C MET A 717 13.97 -10.10 5.80
N VAL A 718 14.01 -10.14 7.13
CA VAL A 718 14.89 -9.29 7.94
C VAL A 718 16.35 -9.60 7.64
N ASN A 719 16.74 -10.89 7.56
CA ASN A 719 18.07 -11.30 7.16
C ASN A 719 18.48 -10.74 5.79
N LEU A 720 17.58 -10.77 4.80
CA LEU A 720 17.86 -10.20 3.48
C LEU A 720 18.09 -8.68 3.55
N LEU A 721 17.37 -7.98 4.43
CA LEU A 721 17.52 -6.54 4.62
C LEU A 721 18.76 -6.17 5.44
N THR A 722 19.28 -7.06 6.29
CA THR A 722 20.46 -6.81 7.14
C THR A 722 21.78 -7.30 6.54
N ASP A 723 21.79 -8.48 5.91
CA ASP A 723 23.00 -9.26 5.58
C ASP A 723 23.37 -9.25 4.08
N GLY A 724 22.79 -8.37 3.27
CA GLY A 724 22.99 -8.33 1.82
C GLY A 724 24.47 -8.41 1.39
N ASP A 725 24.91 -9.61 1.01
CA ASP A 725 26.22 -9.88 0.40
C ASP A 725 26.28 -9.17 -0.95
N ALA A 726 27.40 -8.51 -1.23
CA ALA A 726 27.60 -7.59 -2.37
C ALA A 726 27.52 -8.24 -3.78
N GLU A 727 27.09 -9.50 -3.89
CA GLU A 727 27.03 -10.28 -5.14
C GLU A 727 25.61 -10.65 -5.60
N SER A 728 24.54 -10.22 -4.91
CA SER A 728 23.16 -10.47 -5.37
C SER A 728 22.34 -9.19 -5.58
N ASP A 729 21.79 -9.01 -6.78
CA ASP A 729 20.97 -7.86 -7.22
C ASP A 729 19.59 -7.73 -6.49
N LYS A 730 19.46 -8.11 -5.22
CA LYS A 730 18.15 -8.19 -4.54
C LYS A 730 18.17 -7.55 -3.15
N ILE A 731 17.65 -6.31 -3.12
CA ILE A 731 17.15 -5.56 -1.95
C ILE A 731 18.24 -5.11 -0.96
N TYR A 732 18.47 -3.79 -0.88
CA TYR A 732 19.41 -3.18 0.06
C TYR A 732 18.69 -2.06 0.82
N LEU A 733 18.33 -2.31 2.09
CA LEU A 733 17.55 -1.38 2.91
C LEU A 733 18.11 0.04 2.88
N GLN A 734 19.44 0.19 2.89
CA GLN A 734 20.08 1.49 2.85
C GLN A 734 19.83 2.22 1.51
N SER A 735 19.90 1.52 0.37
CA SER A 735 19.58 2.12 -0.94
C SER A 735 18.11 2.53 -1.03
N ASP A 736 17.22 1.73 -0.45
CA ASP A 736 15.79 2.02 -0.46
C ASP A 736 15.47 3.23 0.44
N LEU A 737 16.08 3.31 1.62
CA LEU A 737 15.98 4.49 2.48
C LEU A 737 16.54 5.74 1.79
N GLU A 738 17.73 5.66 1.19
CA GLU A 738 18.35 6.79 0.48
C GLU A 738 17.48 7.30 -0.69
N GLU A 739 16.90 6.39 -1.48
CA GLU A 739 15.98 6.76 -2.56
C GLU A 739 14.65 7.33 -2.03
N GLY A 740 14.10 6.77 -0.96
CA GLY A 740 12.92 7.31 -0.28
C GLY A 740 13.13 8.75 0.23
N PHE A 741 14.27 9.01 0.85
CA PHE A 741 14.67 10.35 1.29
C PHE A 741 14.93 11.31 0.13
N ASN A 742 15.57 10.83 -0.95
CA ASN A 742 15.77 11.62 -2.15
C ASN A 742 14.42 12.06 -2.77
N ARG A 743 13.45 11.15 -2.88
CA ARG A 743 12.09 11.46 -3.34
C ARG A 743 11.39 12.46 -2.43
N TYR A 744 11.52 12.31 -1.10
CA TYR A 744 11.00 13.28 -0.14
C TYR A 744 11.55 14.70 -0.42
N ILE A 745 12.88 14.84 -0.54
CA ILE A 745 13.53 16.13 -0.82
C ILE A 745 13.07 16.68 -2.16
N LYS A 746 13.07 15.86 -3.22
CA LYS A 746 12.67 16.28 -4.56
C LYS A 746 11.23 16.76 -4.63
N THR A 747 10.34 16.14 -3.87
CA THR A 747 8.95 16.57 -3.73
C THR A 747 8.86 18.00 -3.20
N LEU A 748 9.66 18.34 -2.18
CA LEU A 748 9.74 19.71 -1.67
C LEU A 748 10.35 20.68 -2.71
N GLU A 749 11.32 20.23 -3.51
CA GLU A 749 12.00 21.06 -4.51
C GLU A 749 11.17 21.35 -5.77
N ILE A 750 10.36 20.38 -6.20
CA ILE A 750 9.76 20.34 -7.55
C ILE A 750 8.24 20.34 -7.49
N ASP A 751 7.66 19.37 -6.79
CA ASP A 751 6.21 19.11 -6.81
C ASP A 751 5.43 20.17 -6.04
N ILE A 752 5.88 20.52 -4.83
CA ILE A 752 5.17 21.48 -3.97
C ILE A 752 5.07 22.88 -4.58
N PRO A 753 6.16 23.51 -5.07
CA PRO A 753 6.07 24.83 -5.70
C PRO A 753 5.12 24.87 -6.90
N LEU A 754 4.88 23.73 -7.53
CA LEU A 754 3.95 23.57 -8.63
C LEU A 754 2.50 23.47 -8.14
N TYR A 755 2.26 22.61 -7.14
CA TYR A 755 0.95 22.47 -6.52
C TYR A 755 0.49 23.79 -5.88
N ASP A 756 1.40 24.56 -5.30
CA ASP A 756 1.10 25.91 -4.78
C ASP A 756 0.50 26.82 -5.86
N LYS A 757 1.02 26.77 -7.10
CA LYS A 757 0.49 27.57 -8.21
C LYS A 757 -0.89 27.10 -8.65
N LEU A 758 -1.14 25.79 -8.60
CA LEU A 758 -2.45 25.22 -8.88
C LEU A 758 -3.47 25.66 -7.81
N TYR A 759 -3.11 25.51 -6.53
CA TYR A 759 -3.98 25.82 -5.41
C TYR A 759 -4.24 27.32 -5.29
N GLU A 760 -3.24 28.16 -5.57
CA GLU A 760 -3.40 29.62 -5.66
C GLU A 760 -4.44 29.99 -6.71
N GLU A 761 -4.45 29.34 -7.89
CA GLU A 761 -5.49 29.60 -8.88
C GLU A 761 -6.88 29.21 -8.37
N PHE A 762 -7.00 28.09 -7.67
CA PHE A 762 -8.28 27.65 -7.12
C PHE A 762 -8.78 28.47 -5.93
N ASP A 763 -7.87 28.88 -5.04
CA ASP A 763 -8.19 29.77 -3.93
C ASP A 763 -8.65 31.13 -4.47
N ASN A 764 -8.01 31.67 -5.50
CA ASN A 764 -8.47 32.89 -6.18
C ASN A 764 -9.92 32.79 -6.68
N TYR A 765 -10.37 31.64 -7.21
CA TYR A 765 -11.78 31.46 -7.57
C TYR A 765 -12.69 31.58 -6.34
N ARG A 766 -12.32 30.96 -5.21
CA ARG A 766 -13.09 31.05 -3.96
C ARG A 766 -13.14 32.45 -3.38
N GLU A 767 -12.03 33.18 -3.39
CA GLU A 767 -12.01 34.57 -2.91
C GLU A 767 -13.03 35.43 -3.69
N THR A 768 -13.16 35.17 -5.00
CA THR A 768 -14.15 35.83 -5.88
C THR A 768 -15.56 35.26 -5.81
N GLY A 769 -15.84 34.29 -4.93
CA GLY A 769 -17.15 33.70 -4.70
C GLY A 769 -17.55 32.57 -5.65
N ARG A 770 -16.61 32.00 -6.41
CA ARG A 770 -16.81 30.77 -7.20
C ARG A 770 -16.15 29.60 -6.47
N ASN A 771 -16.93 28.60 -6.09
CA ASN A 771 -16.45 27.41 -5.38
C ASN A 771 -16.50 26.19 -6.30
N PRO A 772 -15.53 26.02 -7.22
CA PRO A 772 -15.55 24.90 -8.17
C PRO A 772 -15.28 23.57 -7.45
N LEU A 773 -15.85 22.49 -7.98
CA LEU A 773 -15.43 21.13 -7.61
C LEU A 773 -14.05 20.84 -8.21
N GLU A 774 -13.02 20.78 -7.37
CA GLU A 774 -11.66 20.46 -7.80
C GLU A 774 -11.54 18.94 -8.04
N VAL A 775 -11.26 18.53 -9.27
CA VAL A 775 -11.14 17.12 -9.66
C VAL A 775 -9.72 16.81 -10.12
N TYR A 776 -9.02 15.95 -9.39
CA TYR A 776 -7.66 15.52 -9.66
C TYR A 776 -7.68 14.17 -10.35
N LEU A 777 -7.16 14.09 -11.57
CA LEU A 777 -7.30 12.92 -12.42
C LEU A 777 -6.09 11.98 -12.39
N GLY A 778 -6.39 10.69 -12.28
CA GLY A 778 -5.45 9.60 -12.52
C GLY A 778 -4.34 9.46 -11.46
N ARG A 779 -3.54 8.40 -11.60
CA ARG A 779 -2.45 8.05 -10.68
C ARG A 779 -1.48 9.20 -10.42
N ASP A 780 -1.28 10.09 -11.40
CA ASP A 780 -0.36 11.22 -11.28
C ASP A 780 -0.97 12.41 -10.53
N GLY A 781 -2.29 12.58 -10.58
CA GLY A 781 -3.00 13.64 -9.86
C GLY A 781 -3.15 13.39 -8.35
N ILE A 782 -2.83 12.17 -7.87
CA ILE A 782 -3.04 11.78 -6.46
C ILE A 782 -2.26 12.67 -5.49
N TYR A 783 -1.05 13.08 -5.83
CA TYR A 783 -0.18 13.88 -4.96
C TYR A 783 -0.70 15.31 -4.79
N ALA A 784 -1.17 15.92 -5.87
CA ALA A 784 -1.86 17.21 -5.82
C ALA A 784 -3.21 17.10 -5.07
N TRP A 785 -3.90 15.97 -5.18
CA TRP A 785 -5.10 15.75 -4.37
C TRP A 785 -4.78 15.62 -2.88
N ILE A 786 -3.74 14.86 -2.51
CA ILE A 786 -3.27 14.69 -1.13
C ILE A 786 -2.96 16.05 -0.52
N GLY A 787 -2.13 16.88 -1.18
CA GLY A 787 -1.76 18.19 -0.66
C GLY A 787 -2.98 19.09 -0.45
N ARG A 788 -3.91 19.10 -1.41
CA ARG A 788 -5.12 19.90 -1.31
C ARG A 788 -6.06 19.43 -0.21
N ARG A 789 -6.20 18.12 -0.04
CA ARG A 789 -6.98 17.52 1.06
C ARG A 789 -6.35 17.88 2.41
N THR A 790 -5.03 17.85 2.51
CA THR A 790 -4.34 18.27 3.75
C THR A 790 -4.56 19.74 4.05
N GLN A 791 -4.55 20.62 3.03
CA GLN A 791 -4.91 22.03 3.23
C GLN A 791 -6.33 22.18 3.79
N ASP A 792 -7.31 21.50 3.20
CA ASP A 792 -8.71 21.52 3.67
C ASP A 792 -8.80 21.14 5.15
N ILE A 793 -8.22 20.00 5.53
CA ILE A 793 -8.23 19.50 6.91
C ILE A 793 -7.52 20.48 7.85
N ALA A 794 -6.35 20.98 7.47
CA ALA A 794 -5.58 21.91 8.29
C ALA A 794 -6.34 23.24 8.52
N ARG A 795 -6.93 23.82 7.48
CA ARG A 795 -7.73 25.05 7.55
C ARG A 795 -8.93 24.87 8.47
N ARG A 796 -9.69 23.79 8.27
CA ARG A 796 -10.86 23.46 9.09
C ARG A 796 -10.49 23.28 10.57
N LYS A 797 -9.37 22.61 10.85
CA LYS A 797 -8.88 22.40 12.22
C LYS A 797 -8.43 23.69 12.88
N LYS A 798 -7.74 24.56 12.14
CA LYS A 798 -7.28 25.87 12.65
C LYS A 798 -8.47 26.76 13.05
N ILE A 799 -9.54 26.74 12.26
CA ILE A 799 -10.74 27.57 12.48
C ILE A 799 -11.68 26.95 13.53
N GLY A 800 -11.78 25.62 13.57
CA GLY A 800 -12.68 24.88 14.44
C GLY A 800 -14.15 24.92 13.98
N LEU A 801 -14.96 24.00 14.50
CA LEU A 801 -16.35 23.80 14.09
C LEU A 801 -17.21 25.08 14.19
N GLU A 802 -17.18 25.75 15.34
CA GLU A 802 -17.95 26.97 15.57
C GLU A 802 -17.51 28.13 14.67
N GLY A 803 -16.20 28.22 14.39
CA GLY A 803 -15.66 29.19 13.44
C GLY A 803 -16.18 28.96 12.02
N ARG A 804 -16.21 27.69 11.58
CA ARG A 804 -16.75 27.29 10.28
C ARG A 804 -18.23 27.61 10.15
N LYS A 805 -19.05 27.25 11.16
CA LYS A 805 -20.48 27.58 11.18
C LYS A 805 -20.72 29.09 11.09
N LYS A 806 -19.94 29.89 11.84
CA LYS A 806 -20.01 31.36 11.78
C LYS A 806 -19.66 31.92 10.41
N MET A 807 -18.61 31.41 9.76
CA MET A 807 -18.20 31.82 8.41
C MET A 807 -19.24 31.43 7.35
N ARG A 808 -19.74 30.20 7.41
CA ARG A 808 -20.77 29.71 6.50
C ARG A 808 -22.05 30.53 6.59
N ASN A 809 -22.48 30.90 7.80
CA ASN A 809 -23.64 31.79 8.01
C ASN A 809 -23.43 33.20 7.43
N LYS A 810 -22.18 33.63 7.27
CA LYS A 810 -21.82 34.90 6.61
C LYS A 810 -21.57 34.75 5.10
N GLY A 811 -21.71 33.55 4.55
CA GLY A 811 -21.46 33.27 3.13
C GLY A 811 -19.99 33.07 2.75
N GLU A 812 -19.11 32.86 3.72
CA GLU A 812 -17.74 32.41 3.49
C GLU A 812 -17.65 30.89 3.63
N ILE A 813 -17.07 30.22 2.64
CA ILE A 813 -16.89 28.76 2.66
C ILE A 813 -15.39 28.50 2.72
N VAL A 814 -14.95 27.88 3.81
CA VAL A 814 -13.57 27.47 4.03
C VAL A 814 -13.33 26.11 3.38
N GLU A 815 -14.36 25.27 3.34
CA GLU A 815 -14.28 23.90 2.86
C GLU A 815 -14.01 23.83 1.35
N ILE A 816 -13.05 22.99 0.97
CA ILE A 816 -12.56 22.83 -0.41
C ILE A 816 -13.15 21.58 -1.08
N HIS A 817 -13.38 20.51 -0.31
CA HIS A 817 -13.86 19.19 -0.77
C HIS A 817 -13.23 18.69 -2.10
N PRO A 818 -11.89 18.54 -2.17
CA PRO A 818 -11.22 18.10 -3.39
C PRO A 818 -11.53 16.62 -3.71
N LYS A 819 -11.70 16.31 -5.00
CA LYS A 819 -12.07 14.98 -5.50
C LYS A 819 -10.91 14.32 -6.23
N TYR A 820 -10.57 13.09 -5.84
CA TYR A 820 -9.68 12.22 -6.61
C TYR A 820 -10.51 11.29 -7.50
N LEU A 821 -10.16 11.19 -8.79
CA LEU A 821 -10.87 10.34 -9.73
C LEU A 821 -9.89 9.49 -10.56
N VAL A 822 -10.01 8.17 -10.42
CA VAL A 822 -9.29 7.21 -11.25
C VAL A 822 -10.06 6.99 -12.56
N TYR A 823 -9.53 7.53 -13.65
CA TYR A 823 -10.10 7.40 -14.99
C TYR A 823 -9.00 7.18 -16.04
N PRO A 824 -8.41 5.97 -16.13
CA PRO A 824 -7.34 5.70 -17.08
C PRO A 824 -7.84 5.75 -18.53
N ARG A 825 -6.91 5.80 -19.50
CA ARG A 825 -7.23 5.70 -20.94
C ARG A 825 -8.04 4.43 -21.26
N TYR A 826 -7.80 3.34 -20.53
CA TYR A 826 -8.58 2.12 -20.66
C TYR A 826 -10.09 2.37 -20.47
N PHE A 827 -10.49 3.21 -19.50
CA PHE A 827 -11.90 3.55 -19.29
C PHE A 827 -12.43 4.31 -20.49
N ARG A 828 -11.71 5.35 -20.91
CA ARG A 828 -12.03 6.16 -22.09
C ARG A 828 -12.26 5.32 -23.34
N ASP A 829 -11.41 4.33 -23.58
CA ASP A 829 -11.39 3.58 -24.84
C ASP A 829 -12.26 2.31 -24.82
N ASN A 830 -12.41 1.65 -23.67
CA ASN A 830 -12.98 0.30 -23.59
C ASN A 830 -14.28 0.18 -22.77
N ILE A 831 -14.64 1.17 -21.94
CA ILE A 831 -15.89 1.12 -21.17
C ILE A 831 -17.03 1.78 -21.96
N ASN A 832 -18.22 1.19 -21.93
CA ASN A 832 -19.39 1.74 -22.60
C ASN A 832 -19.86 3.07 -21.95
N TYR A 833 -20.59 3.89 -22.72
CA TYR A 833 -21.05 5.21 -22.29
C TYR A 833 -21.91 5.19 -21.01
N GLN A 834 -22.84 4.24 -20.88
CA GLN A 834 -23.77 4.16 -19.75
C GLN A 834 -23.05 3.86 -18.43
N SER A 835 -22.09 2.94 -18.44
CA SER A 835 -21.26 2.62 -17.28
C SER A 835 -20.37 3.79 -16.88
N LYS A 836 -19.79 4.52 -17.85
CA LYS A 836 -19.01 5.73 -17.59
C LYS A 836 -19.85 6.81 -16.93
N ARG A 837 -21.04 7.08 -17.48
CA ARG A 837 -21.95 8.10 -16.96
C ARG A 837 -22.37 7.78 -15.53
N LYS A 838 -22.81 6.53 -15.26
CA LYS A 838 -23.16 6.10 -13.89
C LYS A 838 -22.00 6.23 -12.90
N PHE A 839 -20.78 5.89 -13.31
CA PHE A 839 -19.59 6.06 -12.47
C PHE A 839 -19.35 7.55 -12.15
N LEU A 840 -19.39 8.42 -13.16
CA LEU A 840 -19.17 9.86 -12.97
C LEU A 840 -20.30 10.54 -12.15
N GLU A 841 -21.55 10.14 -12.36
CA GLU A 841 -22.71 10.60 -11.58
C GLU A 841 -22.60 10.17 -10.10
N GLN A 842 -22.16 8.93 -9.84
CA GLN A 842 -21.86 8.46 -8.47
C GLN A 842 -20.77 9.32 -7.82
N GLU A 843 -19.74 9.68 -8.58
CA GLU A 843 -18.66 10.53 -8.11
C GLU A 843 -19.07 12.02 -7.97
N ARG A 844 -20.35 12.36 -8.23
CA ARG A 844 -20.96 13.70 -8.17
C ARG A 844 -20.35 14.70 -9.16
N ILE A 845 -19.88 14.21 -10.29
CA ILE A 845 -19.36 15.06 -11.37
C ILE A 845 -20.54 15.42 -12.29
N SER A 846 -20.95 16.69 -12.31
CA SER A 846 -21.98 17.22 -13.21
C SER A 846 -21.72 18.68 -13.56
N PRO A 847 -22.37 19.25 -14.60
CA PRO A 847 -22.25 20.69 -14.91
C PRO A 847 -22.57 21.62 -13.74
N GLU A 848 -23.56 21.25 -12.93
CA GLU A 848 -24.03 22.02 -11.76
C GLU A 848 -23.01 22.02 -10.61
N ALA A 849 -22.18 20.97 -10.50
CA ALA A 849 -21.12 20.88 -9.52
C ALA A 849 -19.90 21.79 -9.85
N ASP A 850 -19.92 22.46 -11.01
CA ASP A 850 -18.85 23.34 -11.49
C ASP A 850 -17.44 22.71 -11.45
N PRO A 851 -17.20 21.54 -12.08
CA PRO A 851 -15.92 20.85 -11.98
C PRO A 851 -14.81 21.58 -12.72
N LEU A 852 -13.64 21.62 -12.07
CA LEU A 852 -12.36 21.99 -12.65
C LEU A 852 -11.41 20.79 -12.55
N PHE A 853 -10.92 20.34 -13.69
CA PHE A 853 -10.07 19.16 -13.79
C PHE A 853 -8.60 19.54 -13.80
N TYR A 854 -7.81 18.90 -12.93
CA TYR A 854 -6.37 18.86 -12.99
C TYR A 854 -5.92 17.51 -13.57
N ASP A 855 -5.06 17.56 -14.59
CA ASP A 855 -4.47 16.39 -15.25
C ASP A 855 -2.99 16.70 -15.58
N THR A 856 -2.11 15.74 -15.37
CA THR A 856 -0.67 15.87 -15.66
C THR A 856 -0.37 15.64 -17.15
N GLY A 857 -1.27 14.98 -17.88
CA GLY A 857 -1.07 14.58 -19.27
C GLY A 857 -1.04 15.72 -20.28
N TYR A 858 -0.33 15.51 -21.40
CA TYR A 858 -0.06 16.51 -22.44
C TYR A 858 -1.27 17.05 -23.21
N THR A 859 -2.34 16.25 -23.34
CA THR A 859 -3.43 16.55 -24.28
C THR A 859 -4.76 16.86 -23.60
N GLY A 860 -4.95 16.45 -22.33
CA GLY A 860 -6.23 16.59 -21.63
C GLY A 860 -7.37 15.79 -22.26
N THR A 861 -7.08 14.74 -23.03
CA THR A 861 -8.10 13.92 -23.70
C THR A 861 -8.99 13.14 -22.73
N ILE A 862 -8.50 12.85 -21.51
CA ILE A 862 -9.29 12.22 -20.45
C ILE A 862 -10.34 13.20 -19.91
N PRO A 863 -9.96 14.39 -19.38
CA PRO A 863 -10.95 15.33 -18.89
C PRO A 863 -11.94 15.78 -19.98
N GLU A 864 -11.50 15.98 -21.23
CA GLU A 864 -12.40 16.25 -22.36
C GLU A 864 -13.48 15.18 -22.51
N GLN A 865 -13.10 13.91 -22.43
CA GLN A 865 -14.04 12.81 -22.60
C GLN A 865 -14.99 12.68 -21.41
N ILE A 866 -14.51 12.89 -20.18
CA ILE A 866 -15.37 12.94 -18.98
C ILE A 866 -16.44 14.01 -19.17
N MET A 867 -16.03 15.22 -19.59
CA MET A 867 -16.95 16.34 -19.79
C MET A 867 -17.95 16.09 -20.92
N ARG A 868 -17.52 15.44 -22.02
CA ARG A 868 -18.46 15.02 -23.08
C ARG A 868 -19.45 13.96 -22.61
N VAL A 869 -19.05 13.06 -21.72
CA VAL A 869 -19.98 12.07 -21.13
C VAL A 869 -21.02 12.74 -20.24
N MET A 870 -20.65 13.84 -19.59
CA MET A 870 -21.52 14.63 -18.70
C MET A 870 -22.20 15.82 -19.40
N ASP A 871 -22.26 15.81 -20.74
CA ASP A 871 -23.00 16.78 -21.57
C ASP A 871 -22.56 18.25 -21.43
N PHE A 872 -21.26 18.52 -21.20
CA PHE A 872 -20.70 19.88 -21.20
C PHE A 872 -20.59 20.46 -22.63
N ASP A 873 -20.73 21.79 -22.75
CA ASP A 873 -20.51 22.52 -24.00
C ASP A 873 -19.02 22.63 -24.38
N ASP A 874 -18.70 22.58 -25.67
CA ASP A 874 -17.33 22.60 -26.19
C ASP A 874 -16.56 23.88 -25.78
N GLN A 875 -17.22 25.04 -25.65
CA GLN A 875 -16.55 26.27 -25.21
C GLN A 875 -16.23 26.25 -23.71
N GLU A 876 -16.96 25.47 -22.91
CA GLU A 876 -16.72 25.32 -21.48
C GLU A 876 -15.61 24.32 -21.16
N ILE A 877 -15.47 23.26 -21.98
CA ILE A 877 -14.46 22.21 -21.80
C ILE A 877 -13.06 22.81 -21.65
N ASP A 878 -12.65 23.68 -22.58
CA ASP A 878 -11.32 24.31 -22.55
C ASP A 878 -11.05 25.14 -21.29
N GLN A 879 -12.08 25.74 -20.71
CA GLN A 879 -11.95 26.65 -19.56
C GLN A 879 -11.85 25.91 -18.23
N ARG A 880 -12.28 24.64 -18.20
CA ARG A 880 -12.40 23.81 -17.00
C ARG A 880 -11.25 22.81 -16.84
N ILE A 881 -10.34 22.73 -17.82
CA ILE A 881 -9.18 21.82 -17.78
C ILE A 881 -7.92 22.60 -17.38
N ARG A 882 -7.12 22.02 -16.48
CA ARG A 882 -5.80 22.51 -16.06
C ARG A 882 -4.79 21.39 -16.25
N LEU A 883 -3.86 21.61 -17.17
CA LEU A 883 -2.73 20.74 -17.47
C LEU A 883 -1.44 21.42 -17.11
N LEU A 884 -0.47 20.62 -16.65
CA LEU A 884 0.91 21.07 -16.45
C LEU A 884 1.59 21.47 -17.77
N SER A 885 1.22 20.80 -18.86
CA SER A 885 1.97 20.79 -20.12
C SER A 885 1.14 21.13 -21.36
N ALA A 886 -0.03 21.77 -21.19
CA ALA A 886 -0.90 22.14 -22.31
C ALA A 886 -0.21 23.08 -23.31
N GLN A 887 -0.29 22.75 -24.61
CA GLN A 887 0.03 23.70 -25.67
C GLN A 887 -0.93 24.91 -25.66
N SER A 888 -2.19 24.72 -25.29
CA SER A 888 -3.17 25.80 -25.19
C SER A 888 -3.02 26.57 -23.89
N ALA A 889 -2.80 27.89 -23.96
CA ALA A 889 -2.67 28.76 -22.79
C ALA A 889 -3.92 28.75 -21.87
N ASN A 890 -5.11 28.47 -22.43
CA ASN A 890 -6.35 28.42 -21.66
C ASN A 890 -6.41 27.22 -20.72
N ARG A 891 -5.71 26.13 -21.06
CA ARG A 891 -5.66 24.90 -20.27
C ARG A 891 -4.44 24.81 -19.37
N ARG A 892 -3.52 25.78 -19.36
CA ARG A 892 -2.29 25.71 -18.55
C ARG A 892 -2.54 26.12 -17.10
N VAL A 893 -1.86 25.46 -16.17
CA VAL A 893 -1.65 26.03 -14.83
C VAL A 893 -0.79 27.29 -14.97
N LYS A 894 -1.24 28.41 -14.38
CA LYS A 894 -0.60 29.71 -14.54
C LYS A 894 0.66 29.82 -13.68
N GLY A 895 1.59 30.69 -14.10
CA GLY A 895 2.80 31.00 -13.32
C GLY A 895 3.96 30.01 -13.44
N ILE A 896 3.83 28.94 -14.25
CA ILE A 896 4.89 27.96 -14.50
C ILE A 896 5.76 28.40 -15.70
N PRO A 897 7.08 28.63 -15.51
CA PRO A 897 8.00 28.97 -16.59
C PRO A 897 8.08 27.90 -17.67
N GLU A 898 8.16 28.29 -18.95
CA GLU A 898 8.10 27.36 -20.09
C GLU A 898 9.26 26.36 -20.13
N ASN A 899 10.46 26.81 -19.78
CA ASN A 899 11.66 26.00 -19.68
C ASN A 899 11.62 25.00 -18.52
N ALA A 900 10.84 25.27 -17.46
CA ALA A 900 10.69 24.35 -16.34
C ALA A 900 9.69 23.21 -16.64
N ARG A 901 8.85 23.35 -17.68
CA ARG A 901 7.72 22.43 -17.90
C ARG A 901 8.17 21.02 -18.29
N HIS A 902 9.16 20.88 -19.18
CA HIS A 902 9.57 19.56 -19.68
C HIS A 902 10.17 18.69 -18.57
N ASP A 903 11.14 19.27 -17.84
CA ASP A 903 11.87 18.60 -16.76
C ASP A 903 10.95 18.25 -15.56
N ILE A 904 9.91 19.07 -15.30
CA ILE A 904 8.94 18.84 -14.22
C ILE A 904 7.98 17.69 -14.54
N ILE A 905 7.51 17.58 -15.78
CA ILE A 905 6.60 16.49 -16.19
C ILE A 905 7.32 15.15 -16.13
N GLU A 906 8.56 15.11 -16.60
CA GLU A 906 9.40 13.91 -16.54
C GLU A 906 9.56 13.44 -15.10
N TYR A 907 9.62 14.34 -14.12
CA TYR A 907 9.70 13.96 -12.72
C TYR A 907 8.36 13.44 -12.15
N ILE A 908 7.27 14.19 -12.32
CA ILE A 908 5.97 13.89 -11.68
C ILE A 908 5.32 12.62 -12.23
N GLU A 909 5.40 12.38 -13.54
CA GLU A 909 4.82 11.17 -14.16
C GLU A 909 5.51 9.89 -13.64
N HIS A 910 6.81 9.98 -13.30
CA HIS A 910 7.61 8.86 -12.78
C HIS A 910 7.66 8.79 -11.25
N ASN A 911 6.88 9.61 -10.54
CA ASN A 911 6.71 9.43 -9.11
C ASN A 911 6.11 8.06 -8.81
N ALA A 912 6.55 7.47 -7.69
CA ALA A 912 6.07 6.17 -7.23
C ALA A 912 4.55 6.18 -7.07
N LYS A 913 3.87 5.07 -7.32
CA LYS A 913 2.42 4.98 -7.19
C LYS A 913 2.06 3.86 -6.21
N SER A 914 0.89 3.94 -5.59
CA SER A 914 0.39 2.90 -4.68
C SER A 914 -0.27 1.72 -5.42
N GLU A 915 -0.78 1.97 -6.63
CA GLU A 915 -1.49 1.03 -7.48
C GLU A 915 -1.03 1.13 -8.93
N GLU A 916 -1.15 0.01 -9.63
CA GLU A 916 -1.02 -0.11 -11.08
C GLU A 916 -2.20 0.53 -11.82
N THR A 917 -2.09 0.60 -13.14
CA THR A 917 -3.15 1.23 -13.95
C THR A 917 -4.43 0.41 -13.89
N ALA A 918 -5.55 1.06 -13.53
CA ALA A 918 -6.82 0.38 -13.38
C ALA A 918 -7.30 -0.30 -14.69
N GLU A 919 -7.74 -1.55 -14.55
CA GLU A 919 -8.11 -2.46 -15.65
C GLU A 919 -9.61 -2.54 -15.89
N GLY A 920 -10.44 -1.95 -15.02
CA GLY A 920 -11.88 -2.00 -15.18
C GLY A 920 -12.66 -1.34 -14.04
N LEU A 921 -13.98 -1.45 -14.12
CA LEU A 921 -14.93 -1.03 -13.09
C LEU A 921 -15.71 -2.25 -12.59
N ILE A 922 -15.91 -2.34 -11.28
CA ILE A 922 -16.78 -3.32 -10.62
C ILE A 922 -17.79 -2.64 -9.72
N ILE A 923 -18.93 -3.29 -9.51
CA ILE A 923 -19.85 -2.90 -8.45
C ILE A 923 -19.43 -3.65 -7.19
N ASP A 924 -19.02 -2.90 -6.18
CA ASP A 924 -18.78 -3.44 -4.84
C ASP A 924 -20.09 -4.04 -4.32
N LYS A 925 -20.07 -5.34 -4.03
CA LYS A 925 -21.25 -6.08 -3.59
C LYS A 925 -21.72 -5.66 -2.19
N LYS A 926 -20.84 -5.13 -1.34
CA LYS A 926 -21.15 -4.65 0.02
C LYS A 926 -21.75 -3.24 -0.01
N THR A 927 -21.15 -2.34 -0.78
CA THR A 927 -21.54 -0.92 -0.78
C THR A 927 -22.48 -0.52 -1.92
N GLY A 928 -22.63 -1.38 -2.94
CA GLY A 928 -23.36 -1.07 -4.17
C GLY A 928 -22.67 -0.01 -5.05
N LYS A 929 -21.51 0.49 -4.64
CA LYS A 929 -20.76 1.54 -5.35
C LYS A 929 -19.93 0.94 -6.48
N ILE A 930 -19.86 1.66 -7.59
CA ILE A 930 -18.94 1.40 -8.68
C ILE A 930 -17.53 1.81 -8.24
N ARG A 931 -16.55 0.92 -8.33
CA ARG A 931 -15.14 1.15 -8.01
C ARG A 931 -14.25 0.71 -9.16
N HIS A 932 -13.06 1.29 -9.27
CA HIS A 932 -12.05 0.80 -10.19
C HIS A 932 -11.37 -0.46 -9.64
N ILE A 933 -10.87 -1.30 -10.54
CA ILE A 933 -9.99 -2.43 -10.20
C ILE A 933 -8.58 -2.06 -10.61
N ALA A 934 -7.64 -2.07 -9.67
CA ALA A 934 -6.22 -1.94 -9.92
C ALA A 934 -5.45 -2.93 -9.03
N GLN A 935 -4.30 -3.41 -9.51
CA GLN A 935 -3.37 -4.18 -8.68
C GLN A 935 -2.50 -3.22 -7.86
N PRO A 936 -2.04 -3.58 -6.65
CA PRO A 936 -1.01 -2.80 -5.96
C PRO A 936 0.32 -2.82 -6.74
N THR A 937 1.10 -1.75 -6.61
CA THR A 937 2.51 -1.74 -7.04
C THR A 937 3.39 -2.55 -6.08
N GLU A 938 4.65 -2.79 -6.44
CA GLU A 938 5.60 -3.51 -5.58
C GLU A 938 5.75 -2.82 -4.20
N PRO A 939 5.95 -3.58 -3.09
CA PRO A 939 6.04 -3.02 -1.74
C PRO A 939 7.05 -1.86 -1.59
N LYS A 940 8.16 -1.93 -2.33
CA LYS A 940 9.18 -0.89 -2.40
C LYS A 940 8.66 0.41 -3.03
N GLU A 941 7.88 0.31 -4.10
CA GLU A 941 7.25 1.48 -4.72
C GLU A 941 6.19 2.10 -3.79
N GLN A 942 5.44 1.27 -3.07
CA GLN A 942 4.51 1.75 -2.04
C GLN A 942 5.23 2.49 -0.91
N PHE A 943 6.40 2.00 -0.45
CA PHE A 943 7.24 2.71 0.51
C PHE A 943 7.63 4.12 -0.01
N TYR A 944 8.05 4.22 -1.27
CA TYR A 944 8.37 5.51 -1.89
C TYR A 944 7.15 6.43 -2.01
N PHE A 945 5.99 5.89 -2.35
CA PHE A 945 4.73 6.64 -2.35
C PHE A 945 4.43 7.24 -0.98
N MET A 946 4.63 6.47 0.11
CA MET A 946 4.43 6.96 1.47
C MET A 946 5.42 8.06 1.86
N MET A 947 6.67 7.98 1.39
CA MET A 947 7.66 9.05 1.60
C MET A 947 7.27 10.36 0.89
N ILE A 948 6.81 10.28 -0.37
CA ILE A 948 6.33 11.45 -1.12
C ILE A 948 5.08 12.05 -0.45
N LYS A 949 4.13 11.18 -0.06
CA LYS A 949 2.93 11.58 0.68
C LYS A 949 3.29 12.36 1.95
N GLN A 950 4.24 11.87 2.75
CA GLN A 950 4.68 12.55 3.96
C GLN A 950 5.30 13.93 3.69
N ALA A 951 6.06 14.11 2.60
CA ALA A 951 6.61 15.41 2.24
C ALA A 951 5.49 16.43 1.98
N ILE A 952 4.50 16.03 1.19
CA ILE A 952 3.36 16.88 0.81
C ILE A 952 2.49 17.22 2.02
N GLU A 953 2.07 16.22 2.78
CA GLU A 953 1.14 16.43 3.88
C GLU A 953 1.77 17.28 4.99
N ARG A 954 3.04 17.04 5.33
CA ARG A 954 3.73 17.82 6.38
C ARG A 954 3.88 19.28 5.97
N HIS A 955 4.26 19.56 4.73
CA HIS A 955 4.34 20.92 4.21
C HIS A 955 3.00 21.65 4.32
N TYR A 956 1.93 21.11 3.73
CA TYR A 956 0.64 21.79 3.71
C TYR A 956 0.00 21.87 5.10
N TRP A 957 0.19 20.86 5.95
CA TRP A 957 -0.22 20.94 7.34
C TRP A 957 0.47 22.10 8.06
N LEU A 958 1.79 22.18 7.93
CA LEU A 958 2.60 23.20 8.60
C LEU A 958 2.22 24.60 8.11
N LYS A 959 2.21 24.82 6.79
CA LYS A 959 1.94 26.13 6.18
C LYS A 959 0.57 26.67 6.55
N GLU A 960 -0.45 25.82 6.51
CA GLU A 960 -1.82 26.27 6.83
C GLU A 960 -1.99 26.52 8.33
N GLN A 961 -1.42 25.66 9.20
CA GLN A 961 -1.45 25.89 10.65
C GLN A 961 -0.75 27.20 11.05
N LEU A 962 0.39 27.52 10.44
CA LEU A 962 1.12 28.76 10.70
C LEU A 962 0.40 29.97 10.11
N HIS A 963 0.09 29.96 8.81
CA HIS A 963 -0.20 31.20 8.07
C HIS A 963 -1.62 31.36 7.56
N HIS A 964 -2.42 30.30 7.54
CA HIS A 964 -3.76 30.42 6.96
C HIS A 964 -4.61 31.43 7.72
N GLU A 965 -5.13 32.41 7.01
CA GLU A 965 -6.17 33.30 7.46
C GLU A 965 -7.35 33.23 6.49
N PRO A 966 -8.60 33.13 6.99
CA PRO A 966 -9.79 33.25 6.17
C PRO A 966 -9.75 34.57 5.38
N THR A 967 -10.40 34.58 4.22
CA THR A 967 -10.42 35.75 3.34
C THR A 967 -11.16 36.92 3.95
N GLY A 968 -12.02 36.66 4.94
CA GLY A 968 -12.81 37.66 5.64
C GLY A 968 -13.87 38.28 4.73
N ASN A 969 -14.31 37.57 3.70
CA ASN A 969 -15.36 38.02 2.80
C ASN A 969 -16.73 37.57 3.31
N ILE A 970 -17.72 38.44 3.23
CA ILE A 970 -19.11 38.11 3.53
C ILE A 970 -19.98 38.27 2.29
N ASN A 971 -21.04 37.47 2.20
CA ASN A 971 -22.09 37.64 1.20
C ASN A 971 -23.33 38.24 1.87
N LEU A 972 -23.80 39.35 1.33
CA LEU A 972 -25.05 40.00 1.70
C LEU A 972 -25.99 39.96 0.49
N ASP A 973 -27.29 39.82 0.74
CA ASP A 973 -28.30 39.80 -0.33
C ASP A 973 -29.05 41.13 -0.41
N SER A 974 -29.37 41.56 -1.63
CA SER A 974 -30.16 42.76 -1.93
C SER A 974 -31.25 42.45 -2.96
N GLU A 975 -32.15 43.40 -3.25
CA GLU A 975 -33.23 43.18 -4.22
C GLU A 975 -32.71 42.74 -5.60
N HIS A 976 -31.64 43.38 -6.11
CA HIS A 976 -31.12 43.15 -7.47
C HIS A 976 -29.70 42.58 -7.53
N TYR A 977 -28.96 42.54 -6.42
CA TYR A 977 -27.56 42.12 -6.39
C TYR A 977 -27.25 41.16 -5.25
N THR A 978 -26.30 40.27 -5.48
CA THR A 978 -25.51 39.65 -4.42
C THR A 978 -24.28 40.51 -4.16
N ILE A 979 -24.09 40.92 -2.91
CA ILE A 979 -23.03 41.81 -2.46
C ILE A 979 -21.97 40.97 -1.77
N ARG A 980 -20.77 40.85 -2.35
CA ARG A 980 -19.62 40.22 -1.70
C ARG A 980 -18.64 41.30 -1.27
N ILE A 981 -18.38 41.44 0.02
CA ILE A 981 -17.54 42.53 0.56
C ILE A 981 -16.67 41.99 1.69
N ARG A 982 -15.56 42.66 2.00
CA ARG A 982 -14.80 42.34 3.21
C ARG A 982 -15.60 42.66 4.47
N GLU A 983 -15.49 41.81 5.49
CA GLU A 983 -16.22 41.86 6.75
C GLU A 983 -16.06 43.22 7.45
N GLU A 984 -14.88 43.83 7.36
CA GLU A 984 -14.58 45.14 7.94
C GLU A 984 -15.48 46.27 7.43
N TYR A 985 -16.05 46.15 6.22
CA TYR A 985 -16.96 47.13 5.64
C TYR A 985 -18.45 46.84 5.89
N GLU A 986 -18.81 45.66 6.42
CA GLU A 986 -20.21 45.24 6.61
C GLU A 986 -21.05 46.30 7.34
N LYS A 987 -20.53 46.77 8.47
CA LYS A 987 -21.23 47.72 9.35
C LYS A 987 -21.20 49.16 8.85
N LEU A 988 -20.36 49.44 7.85
CA LEU A 988 -20.18 50.76 7.26
C LEU A 988 -21.09 50.98 6.04
N LEU A 989 -21.59 49.89 5.42
CA LEU A 989 -22.49 49.98 4.27
C LEU A 989 -23.82 50.69 4.63
N PRO A 990 -24.24 51.70 3.86
CA PRO A 990 -25.54 52.35 4.05
C PRO A 990 -26.70 51.35 3.93
N LYS A 991 -27.71 51.46 4.80
CA LYS A 991 -28.89 50.56 4.78
C LYS A 991 -29.65 50.58 3.45
N GLU A 992 -29.65 51.73 2.79
CA GLU A 992 -30.30 51.92 1.50
C GLU A 992 -29.53 51.23 0.37
N PHE A 993 -28.19 51.25 0.43
CA PHE A 993 -27.32 50.49 -0.47
C PHE A 993 -27.56 48.98 -0.31
N LEU A 994 -27.61 48.47 0.92
CA LEU A 994 -27.87 47.05 1.19
C LEU A 994 -29.21 46.58 0.62
N ARG A 995 -30.24 47.44 0.63
CA ARG A 995 -31.54 47.11 0.08
C ARG A 995 -31.52 47.07 -1.45
N ASN A 996 -31.00 48.14 -2.08
CA ASN A 996 -31.02 48.29 -3.53
C ASN A 996 -29.83 49.14 -4.03
N PRO A 997 -28.68 48.52 -4.35
CA PRO A 997 -27.48 49.24 -4.80
C PRO A 997 -27.72 50.11 -6.04
N LYS A 998 -28.57 49.67 -6.97
CA LYS A 998 -28.87 50.38 -8.22
C LYS A 998 -29.59 51.69 -7.94
N GLU A 999 -30.68 51.65 -7.17
CA GLU A 999 -31.42 52.85 -6.79
C GLU A 999 -30.55 53.79 -5.92
N PHE A 1000 -29.69 53.22 -5.07
CA PHE A 1000 -28.74 53.99 -4.28
C PHE A 1000 -27.74 54.75 -5.15
N PHE A 1001 -27.11 54.10 -6.13
CA PHE A 1001 -26.19 54.76 -7.06
C PHE A 1001 -26.86 55.87 -7.86
N GLU A 1002 -28.12 55.68 -8.27
CA GLU A 1002 -28.87 56.72 -9.00
C GLU A 1002 -29.19 57.95 -8.15
N LYS A 1003 -29.45 57.78 -6.85
CA LYS A 1003 -29.89 58.86 -5.94
C LYS A 1003 -28.74 59.53 -5.19
N GLN A 1004 -27.75 58.76 -4.77
CA GLN A 1004 -26.69 59.21 -3.86
C GLN A 1004 -25.28 59.04 -4.44
N GLY A 1005 -25.14 58.29 -5.54
CA GLY A 1005 -23.88 58.17 -6.24
C GLY A 1005 -23.52 59.42 -7.04
N GLN A 1006 -22.25 59.82 -7.01
CA GLN A 1006 -21.67 60.80 -7.91
C GLN A 1006 -21.10 60.10 -9.13
N LEU A 1007 -21.69 60.33 -10.31
CA LEU A 1007 -21.20 59.77 -11.56
C LEU A 1007 -19.89 60.47 -11.98
N LEU A 1008 -18.77 59.73 -11.98
CA LEU A 1008 -17.46 60.21 -12.43
C LEU A 1008 -17.24 59.94 -13.92
N LYS A 1009 -17.79 58.83 -14.43
CA LYS A 1009 -17.76 58.43 -15.85
C LYS A 1009 -19.09 57.77 -16.21
N GLY A 1010 -19.70 58.12 -17.34
CA GLY A 1010 -21.13 57.89 -17.57
C GLY A 1010 -21.53 57.23 -18.88
N SER A 1011 -22.33 56.16 -18.75
CA SER A 1011 -23.09 55.40 -19.76
C SER A 1011 -24.46 56.02 -20.10
N LYS A 1012 -24.64 57.36 -19.97
CA LYS A 1012 -25.91 58.07 -20.29
C LYS A 1012 -25.96 58.63 -21.72
N GLY A 1013 -25.33 57.96 -22.68
CA GLY A 1013 -25.38 58.32 -24.11
C GLY A 1013 -24.82 59.71 -24.47
N LYS A 1014 -24.06 60.34 -23.55
CA LYS A 1014 -23.30 61.56 -23.78
C LYS A 1014 -21.96 61.45 -23.07
N GLY A 1015 -20.88 61.34 -23.85
CA GLY A 1015 -19.51 61.22 -23.36
C GLY A 1015 -18.64 60.39 -24.30
N GLU A 1016 -17.33 60.51 -24.13
CA GLU A 1016 -16.27 59.88 -24.96
C GLU A 1016 -16.19 58.34 -24.81
N TYR A 1017 -16.84 57.75 -23.80
CA TYR A 1017 -16.82 56.30 -23.53
C TYR A 1017 -18.20 55.79 -23.06
N PRO A 1018 -19.00 55.17 -23.94
CA PRO A 1018 -20.36 54.71 -23.62
C PRO A 1018 -20.42 53.44 -22.76
N ASP A 1019 -19.31 52.70 -22.64
CA ASP A 1019 -19.28 51.33 -22.10
C ASP A 1019 -18.77 51.23 -20.64
N GLU A 1020 -18.37 52.36 -20.03
CA GLU A 1020 -17.76 52.39 -18.69
C GLU A 1020 -18.48 53.38 -17.77
N GLU A 1021 -19.13 52.86 -16.74
CA GLU A 1021 -19.82 53.63 -15.71
C GLU A 1021 -19.01 53.55 -14.41
N VAL A 1022 -18.60 54.69 -13.88
CA VAL A 1022 -17.84 54.79 -12.62
C VAL A 1022 -18.57 55.73 -11.70
N VAL A 1023 -18.98 55.22 -10.54
CA VAL A 1023 -19.77 55.92 -9.54
C VAL A 1023 -18.97 56.02 -8.25
N LEU A 1024 -18.85 57.23 -7.70
CA LEU A 1024 -18.33 57.48 -6.37
C LEU A 1024 -19.48 57.51 -5.36
N PHE A 1025 -19.34 56.83 -4.23
CA PHE A 1025 -20.27 56.93 -3.11
C PHE A 1025 -19.53 56.88 -1.78
N ARG A 1026 -20.23 57.16 -0.69
CA ARG A 1026 -19.67 57.18 0.66
C ARG A 1026 -20.27 56.12 1.56
N LEU A 1027 -19.43 55.55 2.40
CA LEU A 1027 -19.83 54.73 3.54
C LEU A 1027 -20.32 55.60 4.70
N SER A 1028 -20.85 54.95 5.74
CA SER A 1028 -21.41 55.62 6.91
C SER A 1028 -20.39 56.42 7.74
N ASP A 1029 -19.10 56.14 7.56
CA ASP A 1029 -17.98 56.84 8.19
C ASP A 1029 -17.31 57.88 7.26
N GLU A 1030 -17.98 58.25 6.16
CA GLU A 1030 -17.48 59.13 5.10
C GLU A 1030 -16.34 58.54 4.24
N THR A 1031 -15.98 57.26 4.42
CA THR A 1031 -15.01 56.60 3.52
C THR A 1031 -15.51 56.62 2.08
N GLU A 1032 -14.68 57.08 1.15
CA GLU A 1032 -15.02 57.24 -0.27
C GLU A 1032 -14.72 55.95 -1.07
N ILE A 1033 -15.74 55.41 -1.74
CA ILE A 1033 -15.69 54.14 -2.48
C ILE A 1033 -16.04 54.38 -3.95
N ILE A 1034 -15.25 53.78 -4.83
CA ILE A 1034 -15.49 53.75 -6.28
C ILE A 1034 -16.17 52.44 -6.65
N ALA A 1035 -17.35 52.54 -7.28
CA ALA A 1035 -18.05 51.46 -7.93
C ALA A 1035 -17.85 51.56 -9.45
N LYS A 1036 -17.04 50.66 -10.01
CA LYS A 1036 -16.78 50.55 -11.45
C LYS A 1036 -17.68 49.47 -12.05
N ARG A 1037 -18.57 49.86 -12.97
CA ARG A 1037 -19.43 48.93 -13.70
C ARG A 1037 -18.61 48.12 -14.69
N ILE A 1038 -18.98 46.85 -14.81
CA ILE A 1038 -18.39 45.89 -15.72
C ILE A 1038 -19.49 45.32 -16.62
N GLU A 1039 -19.26 45.32 -17.93
CA GLU A 1039 -20.12 44.62 -18.88
C GLU A 1039 -20.21 43.12 -18.60
N LEU A 1040 -21.40 42.52 -18.70
CA LEU A 1040 -21.60 41.09 -18.46
C LEU A 1040 -20.74 40.19 -19.35
N ARG A 1041 -20.50 40.59 -20.60
CA ARG A 1041 -19.61 39.85 -21.53
C ARG A 1041 -18.16 39.78 -21.03
N LYS A 1042 -17.77 40.71 -20.14
CA LYS A 1042 -16.45 40.79 -19.48
C LYS A 1042 -16.49 40.43 -17.99
N SER A 1043 -17.61 39.90 -17.49
CA SER A 1043 -17.76 39.52 -16.06
C SER A 1043 -16.66 38.55 -15.57
N LYS A 1044 -16.21 37.64 -16.43
CA LYS A 1044 -15.05 36.75 -16.19
C LYS A 1044 -13.71 37.49 -16.13
N GLU A 1045 -13.57 38.62 -16.82
CA GLU A 1045 -12.38 39.48 -16.80
C GLU A 1045 -12.37 40.35 -15.53
N ALA A 1046 -13.53 40.81 -15.07
CA ALA A 1046 -13.63 41.60 -13.84
C ALA A 1046 -13.35 40.84 -12.55
N ARG A 1047 -13.76 39.56 -12.45
CA ARG A 1047 -13.33 38.74 -11.31
C ARG A 1047 -11.81 38.62 -11.26
N LYS A 1048 -11.16 38.56 -12.42
CA LYS A 1048 -9.69 38.57 -12.51
C LYS A 1048 -9.10 39.92 -12.13
N GLU A 1049 -9.72 41.03 -12.53
CA GLU A 1049 -9.32 42.38 -12.11
C GLU A 1049 -9.36 42.51 -10.57
N PHE A 1050 -10.44 42.01 -9.94
CA PHE A 1050 -10.52 41.97 -8.48
C PHE A 1050 -9.46 41.05 -7.85
N SER A 1051 -9.21 39.87 -8.43
CA SER A 1051 -8.12 39.00 -7.99
C SER A 1051 -6.75 39.69 -8.11
N ILE A 1052 -6.51 40.49 -9.15
CA ILE A 1052 -5.27 41.26 -9.30
C ILE A 1052 -5.15 42.30 -8.19
N LEU A 1053 -6.22 43.02 -7.84
CA LEU A 1053 -6.22 43.96 -6.71
C LEU A 1053 -5.89 43.28 -5.38
N ILE A 1054 -6.54 42.14 -5.10
CA ILE A 1054 -6.29 41.37 -3.87
C ILE A 1054 -4.84 40.85 -3.85
N ALA A 1055 -4.37 40.27 -4.95
CA ALA A 1055 -3.01 39.74 -5.05
C ALA A 1055 -1.96 40.85 -4.92
N ALA A 1056 -2.17 41.99 -5.57
CA ALA A 1056 -1.31 43.17 -5.46
C ALA A 1056 -1.25 43.67 -4.01
N LYS A 1057 -2.39 43.76 -3.33
CA LYS A 1057 -2.46 44.17 -1.93
C LYS A 1057 -1.71 43.20 -1.01
N LYS A 1058 -1.93 41.90 -1.17
CA LYS A 1058 -1.23 40.84 -0.41
C LYS A 1058 0.29 40.88 -0.63
N ALA A 1059 0.72 41.21 -1.85
CA ALA A 1059 2.12 41.35 -2.21
C ALA A 1059 2.75 42.71 -1.82
N GLY A 1060 1.97 43.61 -1.19
CA GLY A 1060 2.44 44.95 -0.81
C GLY A 1060 2.73 45.87 -2.00
N LEU A 1061 2.11 45.62 -3.16
CA LEU A 1061 2.25 46.45 -4.35
C LEU A 1061 1.31 47.66 -4.31
N PRO A 1062 1.69 48.80 -4.92
CA PRO A 1062 0.81 49.96 -5.05
C PRO A 1062 -0.47 49.62 -5.80
N THR A 1063 -1.62 49.64 -5.11
CA THR A 1063 -2.92 49.32 -5.68
C THR A 1063 -4.05 49.95 -4.85
N ALA A 1064 -5.24 50.08 -5.42
CA ALA A 1064 -6.42 50.55 -4.68
C ALA A 1064 -6.89 49.49 -3.66
N GLU A 1065 -7.45 49.92 -2.53
CA GLU A 1065 -7.94 48.98 -1.51
C GLU A 1065 -9.11 48.16 -2.08
N PRO A 1066 -9.01 46.82 -2.14
CA PRO A 1066 -10.09 45.98 -2.63
C PRO A 1066 -11.22 45.93 -1.60
N VAL A 1067 -12.38 46.47 -1.93
CA VAL A 1067 -13.52 46.56 -1.00
C VAL A 1067 -14.48 45.39 -1.20
N GLY A 1068 -14.90 45.14 -2.45
CA GLY A 1068 -15.87 44.09 -2.74
C GLY A 1068 -16.34 44.06 -4.19
N PHE A 1069 -17.39 43.27 -4.43
CA PHE A 1069 -17.97 43.04 -5.74
C PHE A 1069 -19.49 42.90 -5.66
N LEU A 1070 -20.20 43.54 -6.58
CA LEU A 1070 -21.64 43.39 -6.77
C LEU A 1070 -21.92 42.51 -7.98
N SER A 1071 -22.62 41.40 -7.75
CA SER A 1071 -23.10 40.51 -8.81
C SER A 1071 -24.57 40.76 -9.07
N GLY A 1072 -24.93 41.25 -10.25
CA GLY A 1072 -26.34 41.42 -10.62
C GLY A 1072 -27.06 40.08 -10.72
N LYS A 1073 -28.26 39.97 -10.14
CA LYS A 1073 -29.11 38.77 -10.22
C LYS A 1073 -29.66 38.57 -11.63
N GLU A 1074 -29.82 39.65 -12.38
CA GLU A 1074 -30.22 39.63 -13.79
C GLU A 1074 -29.18 40.31 -14.68
N SER A 1075 -29.13 39.92 -15.96
CA SER A 1075 -28.15 40.49 -16.91
C SER A 1075 -28.30 42.00 -17.14
N GLN A 1076 -29.47 42.58 -16.86
CA GLN A 1076 -29.69 44.02 -17.01
C GLN A 1076 -29.09 44.85 -15.87
N ASP A 1077 -28.87 44.24 -14.71
CA ASP A 1077 -28.34 44.94 -13.52
C ASP A 1077 -26.83 45.11 -13.62
N GLY A 1078 -26.12 44.26 -14.38
CA GLY A 1078 -24.67 44.36 -14.55
C GLY A 1078 -23.90 43.97 -13.29
N ASN A 1079 -22.58 44.11 -13.32
CA ASN A 1079 -21.72 43.84 -12.17
C ASN A 1079 -20.88 45.07 -11.84
N TYR A 1080 -20.51 45.24 -10.57
CA TYR A 1080 -19.67 46.36 -10.14
C TYR A 1080 -18.50 45.87 -9.28
N LEU A 1081 -17.32 46.43 -9.54
CA LEU A 1081 -16.14 46.29 -8.71
C LEU A 1081 -16.07 47.47 -7.74
N LEU A 1082 -15.94 47.19 -6.45
CA LEU A 1082 -15.84 48.18 -5.39
C LEU A 1082 -14.38 48.28 -4.91
N MET A 1083 -13.84 49.49 -4.92
CA MET A 1083 -12.49 49.77 -4.44
C MET A 1083 -12.43 51.12 -3.71
N GLY A 1084 -11.47 51.29 -2.80
CA GLY A 1084 -11.22 52.56 -2.15
C GLY A 1084 -10.83 53.64 -3.16
N LYS A 1085 -11.33 54.87 -2.98
CA LYS A 1085 -10.91 55.99 -3.82
C LYS A 1085 -9.44 56.36 -3.53
N LEU A 1086 -8.66 56.52 -4.59
CA LEU A 1086 -7.31 57.09 -4.52
C LEU A 1086 -7.37 58.57 -4.90
N GLU A 1087 -6.59 59.40 -4.21
CA GLU A 1087 -6.40 60.80 -4.57
C GLU A 1087 -5.35 60.92 -5.68
N GLY A 1088 -5.55 61.88 -6.58
CA GLY A 1088 -4.65 62.13 -7.72
C GLY A 1088 -5.40 62.29 -9.05
N HIS A 1089 -4.64 62.21 -10.14
CA HIS A 1089 -5.12 62.44 -11.50
C HIS A 1089 -5.23 61.12 -12.28
N SER A 1090 -6.31 60.92 -13.04
CA SER A 1090 -6.41 59.75 -13.94
C SER A 1090 -5.41 59.91 -15.09
N GLY A 1091 -4.55 58.91 -15.29
CA GLY A 1091 -3.52 58.93 -16.32
C GLY A 1091 -4.07 59.17 -17.72
N ARG A 1092 -5.26 58.64 -18.01
CA ARG A 1092 -5.96 58.85 -19.28
C ARG A 1092 -6.39 60.30 -19.54
N LYS A 1093 -6.62 61.10 -18.49
CA LYS A 1093 -7.05 62.50 -18.62
C LYS A 1093 -5.96 63.49 -18.27
N PHE A 1094 -4.87 63.03 -17.67
CA PHE A 1094 -3.87 63.89 -17.07
C PHE A 1094 -3.22 64.85 -18.06
N GLU A 1095 -2.86 64.40 -19.26
CA GLU A 1095 -2.30 65.29 -20.29
C GLU A 1095 -3.29 66.38 -20.71
N LYS A 1096 -4.56 66.02 -20.88
CA LYS A 1096 -5.63 66.97 -21.20
C LYS A 1096 -5.82 67.99 -20.07
N GLU A 1097 -5.80 67.54 -18.82
CA GLU A 1097 -5.89 68.40 -17.64
C GLU A 1097 -4.71 69.38 -17.55
N LEU A 1098 -3.50 68.94 -17.88
CA LEU A 1098 -2.31 69.80 -17.96
C LEU A 1098 -2.40 70.83 -19.09
N LYS A 1099 -2.93 70.44 -20.26
CA LYS A 1099 -3.16 71.36 -21.39
C LYS A 1099 -4.25 72.39 -21.06
N GLU A 1100 -5.34 71.95 -20.43
CA GLU A 1100 -6.47 72.79 -20.08
C GLU A 1100 -6.16 73.75 -18.92
N SER A 1101 -5.21 73.42 -18.02
CA SER A 1101 -4.80 74.32 -16.96
C SER A 1101 -4.08 75.57 -17.49
N GLY A 1102 -3.36 75.44 -18.61
CA GLY A 1102 -2.54 76.51 -19.18
C GLY A 1102 -1.30 76.88 -18.32
N GLU A 1103 -1.00 76.11 -17.28
CA GLU A 1103 0.08 76.37 -16.33
C GLU A 1103 1.46 75.88 -16.83
N TYR A 1104 1.48 74.97 -17.81
CA TYR A 1104 2.68 74.31 -18.33
C TYR A 1104 2.80 74.49 -19.85
N SER A 1105 4.03 74.65 -20.36
CA SER A 1105 4.29 74.67 -21.80
C SER A 1105 4.22 73.27 -22.41
N ASP A 1106 4.04 73.17 -23.75
CA ASP A 1106 4.01 71.89 -24.45
C ASP A 1106 5.28 71.04 -24.19
N GLU A 1107 6.48 71.65 -24.17
CA GLU A 1107 7.72 70.97 -23.76
C GLU A 1107 7.69 70.45 -22.31
N GLN A 1108 7.13 71.20 -21.36
CA GLN A 1108 7.03 70.78 -19.96
C GLN A 1108 6.03 69.64 -19.81
N ILE A 1109 4.87 69.73 -20.47
CA ILE A 1109 3.85 68.67 -20.50
C ILE A 1109 4.48 67.39 -21.07
N LYS A 1110 5.22 67.49 -22.18
CA LYS A 1110 5.93 66.34 -22.74
C LYS A 1110 6.91 65.71 -21.75
N GLY A 1111 7.67 66.53 -21.01
CA GLY A 1111 8.58 66.05 -19.96
C GLY A 1111 7.84 65.37 -18.80
N ILE A 1112 6.70 65.91 -18.37
CA ILE A 1112 5.86 65.31 -17.32
C ILE A 1112 5.29 63.97 -17.80
N MET A 1113 4.72 63.91 -19.00
CA MET A 1113 4.15 62.67 -19.54
C MET A 1113 5.22 61.59 -19.76
N GLN A 1114 6.47 61.98 -20.03
CA GLN A 1114 7.59 61.04 -20.08
C GLN A 1114 7.91 60.43 -18.71
N GLN A 1115 7.86 61.22 -17.62
CA GLN A 1115 7.99 60.67 -16.25
C GLN A 1115 6.87 59.68 -15.92
N VAL A 1116 5.62 59.99 -16.32
CA VAL A 1116 4.47 59.08 -16.16
C VAL A 1116 4.73 57.76 -16.90
N ALA A 1117 5.18 57.82 -18.15
CA ALA A 1117 5.46 56.64 -18.96
C ALA A 1117 6.59 55.77 -18.36
N GLU A 1118 7.67 56.39 -17.87
CA GLU A 1118 8.78 55.69 -17.20
C GLU A 1118 8.30 54.97 -15.94
N LYS A 1119 7.56 55.66 -15.06
CA LYS A 1119 7.01 55.03 -13.85
C LYS A 1119 5.97 53.95 -14.16
N ASN A 1120 5.12 54.14 -15.16
CA ASN A 1120 4.18 53.11 -15.61
C ASN A 1120 4.92 51.85 -16.12
N LYS A 1121 6.07 52.02 -16.76
CA LYS A 1121 6.92 50.89 -17.18
C LYS A 1121 7.54 50.18 -15.99
N GLU A 1122 8.05 50.92 -15.01
CA GLU A 1122 8.60 50.37 -13.77
C GLU A 1122 7.54 49.60 -12.98
N ILE A 1123 6.36 50.18 -12.78
CA ILE A 1123 5.28 49.54 -12.02
C ILE A 1123 4.73 48.31 -12.76
N ALA A 1124 4.61 48.37 -14.10
CA ALA A 1124 4.21 47.22 -14.90
C ALA A 1124 5.22 46.08 -14.76
N GLN A 1125 6.52 46.38 -14.78
CA GLN A 1125 7.56 45.38 -14.58
C GLN A 1125 7.51 44.80 -13.17
N LEU A 1126 7.32 45.63 -12.14
CA LEU A 1126 7.19 45.18 -10.76
C LEU A 1126 5.99 44.25 -10.57
N PHE A 1127 4.82 44.62 -11.10
CA PHE A 1127 3.62 43.77 -11.10
C PHE A 1127 3.87 42.44 -11.81
N ARG A 1128 4.55 42.48 -12.97
CA ARG A 1128 4.89 41.25 -13.72
C ARG A 1128 5.83 40.34 -12.95
N THR A 1129 6.89 40.89 -12.34
CA THR A 1129 7.89 40.08 -11.62
C THR A 1129 7.31 39.52 -10.32
N THR A 1130 6.50 40.31 -9.61
CA THR A 1130 6.00 39.95 -8.29
C THR A 1130 4.76 39.06 -8.37
N LEU A 1131 3.77 39.43 -9.19
CA LEU A 1131 2.49 38.70 -9.27
C LEU A 1131 2.46 37.61 -10.35
N LYS A 1132 3.47 37.56 -11.24
CA LYS A 1132 3.59 36.55 -12.31
C LYS A 1132 2.31 36.38 -13.16
N ILE A 1133 1.57 37.48 -13.37
CA ILE A 1133 0.33 37.52 -14.14
C ILE A 1133 0.63 37.20 -15.62
N ASP A 1134 -0.31 36.56 -16.35
CA ASP A 1134 -0.18 36.27 -17.79
C ASP A 1134 0.25 37.54 -18.55
N LYS A 1135 1.29 37.42 -19.39
CA LYS A 1135 1.91 38.53 -20.13
C LYS A 1135 0.91 39.34 -20.96
N ARG A 1136 -0.27 38.77 -21.26
CA ARG A 1136 -1.38 39.45 -21.95
C ARG A 1136 -2.12 40.50 -21.12
N TRP A 1137 -1.92 40.58 -19.81
CA TRP A 1137 -2.56 41.60 -18.97
C TRP A 1137 -1.71 42.86 -18.88
N GLN A 1138 -2.34 44.00 -19.19
CA GLN A 1138 -1.71 45.31 -19.24
C GLN A 1138 -2.47 46.28 -18.33
N ILE A 1139 -1.72 47.20 -17.72
CA ILE A 1139 -2.29 48.32 -16.95
C ILE A 1139 -2.94 49.26 -17.95
N LYS A 1140 -4.25 49.48 -17.77
CA LYS A 1140 -5.11 50.26 -18.66
C LYS A 1140 -5.28 51.71 -18.19
N ASP A 1141 -5.30 51.91 -16.88
CA ASP A 1141 -5.37 53.23 -16.27
C ASP A 1141 -4.63 53.23 -14.92
N THR A 1142 -4.09 54.40 -14.57
CA THR A 1142 -3.38 54.65 -13.32
C THR A 1142 -3.84 55.95 -12.69
N ILE A 1143 -3.70 56.04 -11.37
CA ILE A 1143 -3.81 57.31 -10.64
C ILE A 1143 -2.40 57.87 -10.45
N ILE A 1144 -2.22 59.11 -10.87
CA ILE A 1144 -0.96 59.84 -10.86
C ILE A 1144 -0.99 60.82 -9.69
N GLU A 1145 -0.01 60.69 -8.80
CA GLU A 1145 0.26 61.68 -7.77
C GLU A 1145 1.25 62.69 -8.35
N PHE A 1146 0.78 63.91 -8.57
CA PHE A 1146 1.55 64.94 -9.27
C PHE A 1146 1.74 66.16 -8.37
N ASN A 1147 3.01 66.56 -8.21
CA ASN A 1147 3.37 67.74 -7.46
C ASN A 1147 3.37 68.95 -8.38
N LYS A 1148 2.33 69.79 -8.26
CA LYS A 1148 2.16 70.97 -9.11
C LYS A 1148 3.27 72.01 -8.93
N GLU A 1149 3.84 72.12 -7.74
CA GLU A 1149 4.87 73.13 -7.43
C GLU A 1149 6.23 72.77 -8.05
N THR A 1150 6.59 71.49 -8.04
CA THR A 1150 7.86 71.00 -8.59
C THR A 1150 7.76 70.55 -10.04
N GLY A 1151 6.55 70.21 -10.51
CA GLY A 1151 6.33 69.60 -11.82
C GLY A 1151 6.79 68.14 -11.89
N GLU A 1152 6.96 67.48 -10.75
CA GLU A 1152 7.38 66.07 -10.66
C GLU A 1152 6.20 65.12 -10.49
N VAL A 1153 6.27 63.98 -11.15
CA VAL A 1153 5.37 62.84 -10.87
C VAL A 1153 5.94 62.11 -9.66
N GLU A 1154 5.20 62.04 -8.56
CA GLU A 1154 5.69 61.39 -7.34
C GLU A 1154 5.49 59.88 -7.43
N SER A 1155 4.27 59.44 -7.76
CA SER A 1155 3.90 58.03 -7.85
C SER A 1155 2.86 57.78 -8.94
N VAL A 1156 2.77 56.52 -9.39
CA VAL A 1156 1.68 56.03 -10.25
C VAL A 1156 1.13 54.76 -9.63
N THR A 1157 -0.20 54.70 -9.47
CA THR A 1157 -0.89 53.55 -8.87
C THR A 1157 -1.86 52.93 -9.86
N PRO A 1158 -1.66 51.67 -10.27
CA PRO A 1158 -2.59 50.96 -11.15
C PRO A 1158 -3.97 50.76 -10.53
N ILE A 1159 -5.01 51.07 -11.32
CA ILE A 1159 -6.42 50.94 -10.91
C ILE A 1159 -7.30 50.21 -11.93
N ASP A 1160 -6.84 50.02 -13.16
CA ASP A 1160 -7.57 49.34 -14.22
C ASP A 1160 -6.61 48.47 -15.05
N TRP A 1161 -7.07 47.28 -15.45
CA TRP A 1161 -6.31 46.32 -16.26
C TRP A 1161 -7.15 45.78 -17.39
N GLU A 1162 -6.51 45.50 -18.52
CA GLU A 1162 -7.14 44.81 -19.65
C GLU A 1162 -6.28 43.70 -20.22
N ARG A 1163 -6.95 42.79 -20.95
CA ARG A 1163 -6.30 41.69 -21.64
C ARG A 1163 -6.10 42.03 -23.11
N VAL A 1164 -4.84 42.04 -23.55
CA VAL A 1164 -4.43 42.26 -24.94
C VAL A 1164 -4.44 40.94 -25.72
N GLN A 1165 -5.05 40.92 -26.91
CA GLN A 1165 -5.18 39.69 -27.71
C GLN A 1165 -3.87 39.21 -28.35
N ASN A 1166 -2.99 40.14 -28.76
CA ASN A 1166 -1.68 39.86 -29.38
C ASN A 1166 -0.58 40.57 -28.58
N TYR A 1167 0.15 39.80 -27.78
CA TYR A 1167 1.27 40.28 -26.98
C TYR A 1167 2.58 39.97 -27.70
N ASP A 1168 3.44 40.98 -27.86
CA ASP A 1168 4.79 40.90 -28.43
C ASP A 1168 5.79 41.24 -27.30
N GLU A 1169 6.79 40.39 -27.06
CA GLU A 1169 7.77 40.59 -25.97
C GLU A 1169 8.82 41.64 -26.31
N ASP A 1170 9.19 41.75 -27.58
CA ASP A 1170 10.23 42.67 -28.05
C ASP A 1170 9.63 44.06 -28.32
N ASN A 1171 8.33 44.09 -28.54
CA ASN A 1171 7.56 45.30 -28.79
C ASN A 1171 6.22 45.21 -28.04
N PRO A 1172 6.22 45.19 -26.69
CA PRO A 1172 4.98 45.16 -25.92
C PRO A 1172 4.18 46.34 -26.40
N LYS A 1173 3.10 46.07 -27.15
CA LYS A 1173 2.20 47.10 -27.69
C LYS A 1173 2.04 48.11 -26.59
N GLU A 1174 2.48 49.33 -26.88
CA GLU A 1174 2.84 50.34 -25.89
C GLU A 1174 1.82 50.35 -24.75
N ILE A 1175 2.31 50.50 -23.52
CA ILE A 1175 1.48 51.05 -22.44
C ILE A 1175 0.88 52.30 -23.06
N ASP A 1176 -0.41 52.22 -23.45
CA ASP A 1176 -1.04 53.07 -24.47
C ASP A 1176 -0.25 54.36 -24.68
N GLU A 1177 0.42 54.51 -25.84
CA GLU A 1177 0.90 55.84 -26.22
C GLU A 1177 -0.27 56.78 -26.00
N ILE A 1178 -0.11 57.65 -25.00
CA ILE A 1178 -1.10 58.64 -24.63
C ILE A 1178 -1.23 59.51 -25.89
N GLN A 1179 -2.33 59.32 -26.63
CA GLN A 1179 -2.68 60.14 -27.78
C GLN A 1179 -3.44 61.39 -27.34
#